data_AF-A0A8S9FKC3-F1
#
_entry.id   AF-A0A8S9FKC3-F1
#
_cell.length_a   1.000
_cell.length_b   1.000
_cell.length_c   1.000
_cell.angle_alpha   90.00
_cell.angle_beta   90.00
_cell.angle_gamma   90.00
#
_symmetry.space_group_name_H-M   'P 1'
#
loop_
_entity.id
_entity.type
_entity.pdbx_description
1 polymer ?
#
loop_
_entity_poly.entity_id
_entity_poly.type
_entity_poly.pdbx_seq_one_letter_code
_entity_poly.pdbx_strand_id
1 'polypeptide(L)'
;MDPLQPENDHLPSPPLISDRVLINGVVTPLTLTAEGELQWTTESGRGKSTTEKEILSFAVEGNKVRVKTLVERTGSSICCGGSGGDYARNDFVFEPLYDESRKLWCDKLRQRLHSLGRPKRLLVFVNPFGGNKTARKIFVEEVKPLFDDADVQLDVQETKYQLHAKEMVGSMDVSKYDGIVCVSGDGVLVEVVNGLLEREDWRTALKLPIGMVPAGSGNGMIKSLLDPVGMSCSAASATVSIIRGHRRSLDVATISQGTTKFFSVLMLAWGLVADIDIESEKFRWMGSARFDVYGLQRIVCLRQYNGRILFVPAPGFESCGQPASDHVDKESSVSDKTPGYQGPDTNLEDLEWREIKGPFVSPENDHLPSPPLISDRVLINGVVTPLTLTAEGELQWTTESGRGKSTTEKEILSFVVEGNKVRVKTLVESTGSSSICCGGSGGDYARNDFVFEPLYDESRKLWCDKLRQRLHSLGRPKRLLVFVNPFGGKKTARKIFVEEVKPLFDDADVQLDVQETKYQLHAKEMVRSMDVSKYDGIVCVSGDGVLVEVVNGLLEREDWRTALKLPIGMVPAGSGNGMIKSLLDPVGMSCSAASATVSIIRGHRRSLDVATISQGTTKFFSVLMLAWGLVADIDIESEKFRWMGSARFDVYGLQRIICLRQYNGRILFVPAPGSESCGQPASDNVEKESSVSDKTPGYQGPDTNLEDLEWREIKGPFVSVWLHNVPWGAENTLAAPNAKFSDGFLDLIVMKDCPKLALLSLMTKLSDGTHVQSPYVSYLKETVAVRKASKRIFGLDLAKCN
;
A
#
# COMPACT_ATOMS: atom_id res chain seq x y z
N MET A 1 -23.36 -3.09 -14.11
CA MET A 1 -24.42 -3.32 -13.10
C MET A 1 -24.47 -4.81 -12.87
N ASP A 2 -23.72 -5.28 -11.89
CA ASP A 2 -23.84 -6.64 -11.34
C ASP A 2 -24.70 -6.57 -10.08
N PRO A 3 -25.56 -7.56 -9.82
CA PRO A 3 -26.44 -7.53 -8.66
C PRO A 3 -25.63 -7.81 -7.38
N LEU A 4 -25.76 -6.89 -6.42
CA LEU A 4 -25.32 -7.05 -5.04
C LEU A 4 -25.86 -8.37 -4.48
N GLN A 5 -24.96 -9.27 -4.03
CA GLN A 5 -25.34 -10.38 -3.16
C GLN A 5 -25.71 -9.83 -1.78
N PRO A 6 -26.75 -10.37 -1.11
CA PRO A 6 -27.14 -9.92 0.21
C PRO A 6 -26.11 -10.38 1.26
N GLU A 7 -25.72 -9.47 2.15
CA GLU A 7 -24.94 -9.77 3.35
C GLU A 7 -25.76 -10.71 4.25
N ASN A 8 -25.18 -11.85 4.61
CA ASN A 8 -25.74 -12.75 5.62
C ASN A 8 -25.38 -12.22 7.01
N ASP A 9 -26.40 -11.87 7.80
CA ASP A 9 -26.29 -11.69 9.25
C ASP A 9 -25.73 -12.98 9.90
N HIS A 10 -24.47 -12.95 10.35
CA HIS A 10 -23.88 -14.04 11.12
C HIS A 10 -24.35 -13.98 12.57
N LEU A 11 -25.47 -14.63 12.89
CA LEU A 11 -25.72 -15.16 14.24
C LEU A 11 -24.53 -16.04 14.65
N PRO A 12 -23.96 -15.90 15.86
CA PRO A 12 -22.87 -16.77 16.30
C PRO A 12 -23.36 -18.22 16.34
N SER A 13 -22.65 -19.08 15.61
CA SER A 13 -22.91 -20.51 15.56
C SER A 13 -22.90 -21.09 16.99
N PRO A 14 -23.87 -21.94 17.37
CA PRO A 14 -23.85 -22.55 18.70
C PRO A 14 -22.54 -23.35 18.89
N PRO A 15 -21.94 -23.33 20.11
CA PRO A 15 -20.69 -24.03 20.37
C PRO A 15 -20.85 -25.53 20.17
N LEU A 16 -19.76 -26.20 19.75
CA LEU A 16 -19.75 -27.65 19.52
C LEU A 16 -19.97 -28.43 20.82
N ILE A 17 -19.44 -27.93 21.93
CA ILE A 17 -19.64 -28.42 23.28
C ILE A 17 -19.28 -27.33 24.29
N SER A 18 -20.04 -27.25 25.38
CA SER A 18 -19.71 -26.46 26.56
C SER A 18 -19.97 -27.32 27.79
N ASP A 19 -18.96 -27.48 28.65
CA ASP A 19 -19.02 -28.38 29.80
C ASP A 19 -18.13 -27.90 30.96
N ARG A 20 -18.33 -28.46 32.16
CA ARG A 20 -17.46 -28.22 33.32
C ARG A 20 -16.42 -29.34 33.43
N VAL A 21 -15.15 -28.95 33.42
CA VAL A 21 -14.01 -29.88 33.46
C VAL A 21 -13.00 -29.43 34.52
N LEU A 22 -12.15 -30.33 34.98
CA LEU A 22 -11.03 -30.01 35.86
C LEU A 22 -9.85 -29.49 35.03
N ILE A 23 -9.48 -28.22 35.22
CA ILE A 23 -8.25 -27.63 34.69
C ILE A 23 -7.33 -27.36 35.87
N ASN A 24 -6.16 -28.00 35.91
CA ASN A 24 -5.22 -27.93 37.04
C ASN A 24 -5.87 -28.23 38.41
N GLY A 25 -6.85 -29.15 38.44
CA GLY A 25 -7.59 -29.54 39.65
C GLY A 25 -8.75 -28.62 40.05
N VAL A 26 -9.06 -27.59 39.27
CA VAL A 26 -10.17 -26.65 39.52
C VAL A 26 -11.30 -26.87 38.51
N VAL A 27 -12.54 -26.98 39.00
CA VAL A 27 -13.72 -27.14 38.14
C VAL A 27 -13.98 -25.84 37.39
N THR A 28 -13.76 -25.88 36.08
CA THR A 28 -13.78 -24.70 35.20
C THR A 28 -14.72 -24.94 34.01
N PRO A 29 -15.57 -23.96 33.62
CA PRO A 29 -16.31 -24.02 32.37
C PRO A 29 -15.34 -23.97 31.18
N LEU A 30 -15.42 -24.96 30.30
CA LEU A 30 -14.65 -25.06 29.06
C LEU A 30 -15.61 -25.19 27.89
N THR A 31 -15.40 -24.37 26.86
CA THR A 31 -16.20 -24.36 25.63
C THR A 31 -15.31 -24.62 24.41
N LEU A 32 -15.76 -25.50 23.52
CA LEU A 32 -15.24 -25.63 22.16
C LEU A 32 -16.20 -24.90 21.21
N THR A 33 -15.73 -23.83 20.60
CA THR A 33 -16.55 -23.03 19.68
C THR A 33 -16.79 -23.75 18.35
N ALA A 34 -17.73 -23.27 17.54
CA ALA A 34 -17.93 -23.77 16.18
C ALA A 34 -16.70 -23.54 15.29
N GLU A 35 -15.97 -22.46 15.58
CA GLU A 35 -14.72 -22.07 14.94
C GLU A 35 -13.54 -22.96 15.38
N GLY A 36 -13.73 -23.80 16.41
CA GLY A 36 -12.73 -24.76 16.88
C GLY A 36 -11.75 -24.18 17.90
N GLU A 37 -12.12 -23.09 18.57
CA GLU A 37 -11.34 -22.50 19.65
C GLU A 37 -11.74 -23.11 21.00
N LEU A 38 -10.77 -23.33 21.89
CA LEU A 38 -11.04 -23.67 23.28
C LEU A 38 -11.06 -22.39 24.12
N GLN A 39 -12.17 -22.15 24.82
CA GLN A 39 -12.37 -20.97 25.65
C GLN A 39 -12.67 -21.38 27.11
N TRP A 40 -11.94 -20.81 28.06
CA TRP A 40 -12.19 -20.96 29.51
C TRP A 40 -11.79 -19.71 30.30
N THR A 41 -12.31 -19.59 31.52
CA THR A 41 -12.02 -18.48 32.43
C THR A 41 -11.30 -18.97 33.68
N THR A 42 -10.19 -18.36 34.06
CA THR A 42 -9.52 -18.66 35.34
C THR A 42 -10.16 -17.85 36.48
N GLU A 43 -10.39 -18.47 37.65
CA GLU A 43 -11.08 -17.86 38.80
C GLU A 43 -10.31 -16.72 39.51
N SER A 44 -9.17 -16.25 38.99
CA SER A 44 -8.41 -15.15 39.59
C SER A 44 -8.96 -13.76 39.22
N GLY A 45 -10.24 -13.51 39.47
CA GLY A 45 -10.83 -12.18 39.73
C GLY A 45 -10.64 -11.04 38.70
N ARG A 46 -10.07 -11.31 37.52
CA ARG A 46 -9.99 -10.39 36.38
C ARG A 46 -10.32 -11.21 35.14
N GLY A 47 -11.50 -11.00 34.56
CA GLY A 47 -12.07 -11.80 33.48
C GLY A 47 -11.24 -11.85 32.18
N LYS A 48 -10.08 -12.51 32.20
CA LYS A 48 -9.36 -12.94 31.00
C LYS A 48 -9.92 -14.30 30.59
N SER A 49 -10.80 -14.28 29.59
CA SER A 49 -11.03 -15.48 28.76
C SER A 49 -9.68 -15.88 28.17
N THR A 50 -9.25 -17.10 28.44
CA THR A 50 -8.07 -17.67 27.79
C THR A 50 -8.58 -18.48 26.60
N THR A 51 -8.02 -18.23 25.43
CA THR A 51 -8.46 -18.82 24.17
C THR A 51 -7.28 -19.50 23.49
N GLU A 52 -7.42 -20.79 23.22
CA GLU A 52 -6.52 -21.54 22.34
C GLU A 52 -7.18 -21.57 20.96
N LYS A 53 -6.57 -20.87 20.00
CA LYS A 53 -7.22 -20.56 18.71
C LYS A 53 -7.18 -21.72 17.71
N GLU A 54 -6.16 -22.58 17.77
CA GLU A 54 -5.99 -23.64 16.78
C GLU A 54 -5.67 -24.98 17.44
N ILE A 55 -6.54 -25.98 17.26
CA ILE A 55 -6.37 -27.34 17.77
C ILE A 55 -5.68 -28.21 16.71
N LEU A 56 -4.47 -28.70 16.98
CA LEU A 56 -3.70 -29.53 16.05
C LEU A 56 -4.03 -31.03 16.17
N SER A 57 -4.03 -31.56 17.39
CA SER A 57 -4.37 -32.95 17.70
C SER A 57 -4.84 -33.07 19.15
N PHE A 58 -5.31 -34.26 19.53
CA PHE A 58 -5.58 -34.57 20.93
C PHE A 58 -5.25 -36.03 21.25
N ALA A 59 -4.89 -36.28 22.51
CA ALA A 59 -4.64 -37.60 23.06
C ALA A 59 -5.38 -37.77 24.39
N VAL A 60 -5.71 -39.01 24.72
CA VAL A 60 -6.36 -39.37 25.98
C VAL A 60 -5.38 -40.18 26.83
N GLU A 61 -5.06 -39.66 28.02
CA GLU A 61 -4.16 -40.27 28.99
C GLU A 61 -4.95 -40.55 30.29
N GLY A 62 -5.50 -41.76 30.40
CA GLY A 62 -6.41 -42.09 31.51
C GLY A 62 -7.70 -41.26 31.43
N ASN A 63 -7.98 -40.45 32.46
CA ASN A 63 -9.14 -39.53 32.48
C ASN A 63 -8.83 -38.15 31.90
N LYS A 64 -7.58 -37.85 31.55
CA LYS A 64 -7.18 -36.54 31.02
C LYS A 64 -7.25 -36.51 29.50
N VAL A 65 -7.73 -35.40 28.97
CA VAL A 65 -7.68 -35.06 27.54
C VAL A 65 -6.59 -34.01 27.37
N ARG A 66 -5.56 -34.35 26.61
CA ARG A 66 -4.48 -33.44 26.19
C ARG A 66 -4.77 -32.98 24.77
N VAL A 67 -4.83 -31.68 24.56
CA VAL A 67 -5.04 -31.06 23.26
C VAL A 67 -3.79 -30.26 22.91
N LYS A 68 -3.19 -30.55 21.76
CA LYS A 68 -2.08 -29.75 21.24
C LYS A 68 -2.65 -28.55 20.50
N THR A 69 -2.21 -27.35 20.86
CA THR A 69 -2.75 -26.11 20.32
C THR A 69 -1.67 -25.14 19.88
N LEU A 70 -2.05 -24.20 19.01
CA LEU A 70 -1.22 -23.04 18.68
C LEU A 70 -1.88 -21.76 19.19
N VAL A 71 -1.06 -20.93 19.83
CA VAL A 71 -1.40 -19.57 20.22
C VAL A 71 -0.56 -18.61 19.39
N GLU A 72 -1.18 -17.65 18.72
CA GLU A 72 -0.45 -16.57 18.05
C GLU A 72 0.39 -15.80 19.07
N ARG A 73 1.69 -15.63 18.80
CA ARG A 73 2.54 -14.78 19.63
C ARG A 73 2.19 -13.33 19.34
N THR A 74 1.48 -12.69 20.26
CA THR A 74 1.32 -11.23 20.26
C THR A 74 2.65 -10.58 20.68
N GLY A 75 3.59 -10.46 19.74
CA GLY A 75 4.91 -9.86 19.97
C GLY A 75 5.87 -10.10 18.81
N SER A 76 6.30 -9.02 18.17
CA SER A 76 7.23 -8.97 17.04
C SER A 76 8.57 -9.70 17.31
N SER A 77 8.92 -10.68 16.48
CA SER A 77 10.32 -10.92 16.12
C SER A 77 10.56 -10.48 14.69
N ILE A 78 11.36 -9.44 14.55
CA ILE A 78 11.92 -8.95 13.29
C ILE A 78 12.95 -9.98 12.81
N CYS A 79 12.73 -10.59 11.65
CA CYS A 79 13.76 -11.40 11.00
C CYS A 79 14.65 -10.52 10.11
N CYS A 80 15.71 -10.00 10.72
CA CYS A 80 17.04 -10.12 10.13
C CYS A 80 17.85 -11.02 11.06
N GLY A 81 17.79 -12.34 10.80
CA GLY A 81 18.64 -13.37 11.41
C GLY A 81 18.32 -13.78 12.84
N GLY A 82 17.28 -14.61 13.05
CA GLY A 82 17.07 -15.34 14.30
C GLY A 82 15.64 -15.85 14.49
N SER A 83 15.48 -17.16 14.73
CA SER A 83 14.23 -17.93 14.76
C SER A 83 13.31 -17.64 15.97
N GLY A 84 12.38 -16.69 15.81
CA GLY A 84 11.19 -16.58 16.65
C GLY A 84 9.94 -16.89 15.80
N GLY A 85 9.35 -18.07 15.93
CA GLY A 85 8.14 -18.42 15.17
C GLY A 85 6.91 -17.62 15.61
N ASP A 86 6.01 -17.32 14.66
CA ASP A 86 4.76 -16.55 14.85
C ASP A 86 3.72 -17.21 15.79
N TYR A 87 3.89 -18.51 16.05
CA TYR A 87 3.01 -19.30 16.90
C TYR A 87 3.80 -19.89 18.08
N ALA A 88 3.17 -19.88 19.25
CA ALA A 88 3.59 -20.65 20.42
C ALA A 88 2.80 -21.96 20.45
N ARG A 89 3.53 -23.08 20.51
CA ARG A 89 2.94 -24.41 20.71
C ARG A 89 2.57 -24.57 22.18
N ASN A 90 1.37 -25.04 22.46
CA ASN A 90 0.90 -25.29 23.81
C ASN A 90 0.25 -26.68 23.94
N ASP A 91 0.37 -27.27 25.12
CA ASP A 91 -0.28 -28.53 25.49
C ASP A 91 -1.37 -28.20 26.52
N PHE A 92 -2.61 -28.05 26.06
CA PHE A 92 -3.74 -27.79 26.93
C PHE A 92 -4.31 -29.11 27.47
N VAL A 93 -4.32 -29.28 28.80
CA VAL A 93 -4.79 -30.50 29.45
C VAL A 93 -5.99 -30.21 30.35
N PHE A 94 -7.05 -30.97 30.17
CA PHE A 94 -8.24 -30.92 31.04
C PHE A 94 -8.75 -32.33 31.37
N GLU A 95 -9.49 -32.45 32.47
CA GLU A 95 -10.08 -33.71 32.92
C GLU A 95 -11.60 -33.58 33.01
N PRO A 96 -12.36 -34.22 32.10
CA PRO A 96 -13.81 -34.32 32.18
C PRO A 96 -14.29 -34.91 33.53
N LEU A 97 -15.35 -34.35 34.11
CA LEU A 97 -15.88 -34.80 35.41
C LEU A 97 -16.50 -36.20 35.37
N TYR A 98 -16.96 -36.63 34.20
CA TYR A 98 -17.65 -37.91 34.01
C TYR A 98 -17.17 -38.60 32.73
N ASP A 99 -17.25 -39.93 32.70
CA ASP A 99 -16.85 -40.73 31.53
C ASP A 99 -17.65 -40.41 30.26
N GLU A 100 -18.95 -40.10 30.40
CA GLU A 100 -19.80 -39.70 29.28
C GLU A 100 -19.37 -38.36 28.69
N SER A 101 -19.02 -37.39 29.55
CA SER A 101 -18.46 -36.11 29.15
C SER A 101 -17.13 -36.30 28.39
N ARG A 102 -16.23 -37.16 28.88
CA ARG A 102 -14.98 -37.49 28.17
C ARG A 102 -15.23 -38.03 26.77
N LYS A 103 -16.19 -38.97 26.62
CA LYS A 103 -16.55 -39.51 25.30
C LYS A 103 -17.08 -38.41 24.38
N LEU A 104 -17.95 -37.55 24.89
CA LEU A 104 -18.51 -36.44 24.13
C LEU A 104 -17.44 -35.44 23.67
N TRP A 105 -16.50 -35.06 24.54
CA TRP A 105 -15.35 -34.21 24.19
C TRP A 105 -14.49 -34.85 23.09
N CYS A 106 -14.14 -36.13 23.24
CA CYS A 106 -13.39 -36.87 22.24
C CYS A 106 -14.10 -36.91 20.89
N ASP A 107 -15.42 -37.12 20.88
CA ASP A 107 -16.21 -37.19 19.65
C ASP A 107 -16.31 -35.82 18.97
N LYS A 108 -16.49 -34.74 19.72
CA LYS A 108 -16.54 -33.36 19.18
C LYS A 108 -15.19 -32.88 18.66
N LEU A 109 -14.10 -33.14 19.39
CA LEU A 109 -12.74 -32.85 18.92
C LEU A 109 -12.41 -33.65 17.65
N ARG A 110 -12.74 -34.94 17.63
CA ARG A 110 -12.53 -35.79 16.44
C ARG A 110 -13.38 -35.33 15.25
N GLN A 111 -14.65 -34.98 15.47
CA GLN A 111 -15.53 -34.43 14.44
C GLN A 111 -14.95 -33.14 13.85
N ARG A 112 -14.47 -32.22 14.71
CA ARG A 112 -13.85 -30.98 14.26
C ARG A 112 -12.59 -31.24 13.44
N LEU A 113 -11.67 -32.06 13.94
CA LEU A 113 -10.43 -32.38 13.24
C LEU A 113 -10.69 -33.05 11.88
N HIS A 114 -11.68 -33.94 11.77
CA HIS A 114 -12.08 -34.54 10.48
C HIS A 114 -12.72 -33.54 9.52
N SER A 115 -13.47 -32.54 10.02
CA SER A 115 -14.14 -31.55 9.17
C SER A 115 -13.17 -30.62 8.43
N LEU A 116 -11.95 -30.48 8.92
CA LEU A 116 -10.96 -29.53 8.39
C LEU A 116 -10.24 -30.01 7.12
N GLY A 117 -10.51 -31.23 6.62
CA GLY A 117 -9.90 -31.73 5.38
C GLY A 117 -8.37 -31.81 5.42
N ARG A 118 -7.79 -31.97 6.62
CA ARG A 118 -6.35 -31.93 6.86
C ARG A 118 -5.62 -33.06 6.10
N PRO A 119 -4.42 -32.80 5.54
CA PRO A 119 -3.62 -33.87 4.97
C PRO A 119 -3.16 -34.84 6.06
N LYS A 120 -3.12 -36.14 5.77
CA LYS A 120 -2.64 -37.18 6.69
C LYS A 120 -1.23 -37.63 6.33
N ARG A 121 -0.89 -37.64 5.04
CA ARG A 121 0.44 -38.04 4.57
C ARG A 121 0.96 -37.09 3.50
N LEU A 122 2.12 -36.49 3.75
CA LEU A 122 2.73 -35.51 2.86
C LEU A 122 4.12 -35.98 2.39
N LEU A 123 4.42 -35.77 1.11
CA LEU A 123 5.77 -35.85 0.56
C LEU A 123 6.44 -34.50 0.72
N VAL A 124 7.57 -34.42 1.41
CA VAL A 124 8.25 -33.15 1.71
C VAL A 124 9.60 -33.08 1.01
N PHE A 125 9.77 -32.11 0.12
CA PHE A 125 11.07 -31.79 -0.46
C PHE A 125 11.75 -30.68 0.34
N VAL A 126 12.94 -30.97 0.87
CA VAL A 126 13.77 -29.99 1.58
C VAL A 126 15.01 -29.73 0.75
N ASN A 127 15.27 -28.46 0.41
CA ASN A 127 16.53 -28.09 -0.24
C ASN A 127 17.53 -27.60 0.81
N PRO A 128 18.51 -28.40 1.24
CA PRO A 128 19.46 -28.01 2.28
C PRO A 128 20.35 -26.81 1.89
N PHE A 129 20.40 -26.44 0.62
CA PHE A 129 21.13 -25.27 0.12
C PHE A 129 20.28 -23.99 0.03
N GLY A 130 18.99 -24.06 0.38
CA GLY A 130 18.06 -22.92 0.41
C GLY A 130 18.40 -21.90 1.51
N GLY A 131 18.16 -20.61 1.22
CA GLY A 131 18.19 -19.51 2.19
C GLY A 131 19.51 -19.39 2.95
N ASN A 132 20.65 -19.32 2.24
CA ASN A 132 21.98 -19.38 2.84
C ASN A 132 22.22 -20.64 3.70
N LYS A 133 21.71 -21.80 3.24
CA LYS A 133 21.81 -23.12 3.91
C LYS A 133 21.03 -23.21 5.23
N THR A 134 19.99 -22.40 5.41
CA THR A 134 19.14 -22.42 6.61
C THR A 134 17.92 -23.33 6.47
N ALA A 135 17.54 -23.73 5.25
CA ALA A 135 16.29 -24.46 5.00
C ALA A 135 16.16 -25.77 5.79
N ARG A 136 17.23 -26.57 5.91
CA ARG A 136 17.20 -27.79 6.75
C ARG A 136 16.94 -27.46 8.22
N LYS A 137 17.56 -26.39 8.72
CA LYS A 137 17.37 -25.91 10.09
C LYS A 137 15.93 -25.47 10.32
N ILE A 138 15.39 -24.64 9.43
CA ILE A 138 13.98 -24.20 9.45
C ILE A 138 13.04 -25.40 9.43
N PHE A 139 13.31 -26.39 8.57
CA PHE A 139 12.50 -27.61 8.52
C PHE A 139 12.47 -28.35 9.86
N VAL A 140 13.64 -28.61 10.45
CA VAL A 140 13.76 -29.39 11.69
C VAL A 140 13.22 -28.62 12.90
N GLU A 141 13.50 -27.32 13.01
CA GLU A 141 13.19 -26.53 14.19
C GLU A 141 11.78 -25.94 14.19
N GLU A 142 11.21 -25.63 13.02
CA GLU A 142 9.95 -24.89 12.92
C GLU A 142 8.84 -25.67 12.21
N VAL A 143 9.16 -26.36 11.11
CA VAL A 143 8.14 -26.97 10.22
C VAL A 143 7.73 -28.35 10.70
N LYS A 144 8.71 -29.25 10.86
CA LYS A 144 8.48 -30.65 11.25
C LYS A 144 7.70 -30.74 12.57
N PRO A 145 8.00 -29.96 13.63
CA PRO A 145 7.28 -30.09 14.88
C PRO A 145 5.79 -29.72 14.77
N LEU A 146 5.42 -28.80 13.88
CA LEU A 146 4.02 -28.43 13.66
C LEU A 146 3.24 -29.55 12.94
N PHE A 147 3.86 -30.19 11.95
CA PHE A 147 3.26 -31.37 11.31
C PHE A 147 3.18 -32.57 12.26
N ASP A 148 4.21 -32.79 13.08
CA ASP A 148 4.20 -33.84 14.11
C ASP A 148 3.08 -33.58 15.13
N ASP A 149 2.85 -32.32 15.53
CA ASP A 149 1.75 -31.97 16.44
C ASP A 149 0.37 -32.08 15.80
N ALA A 150 0.26 -32.01 14.48
CA ALA A 150 -0.97 -32.22 13.73
C ALA A 150 -1.17 -33.69 13.30
N ASP A 151 -0.36 -34.61 13.80
CA ASP A 151 -0.37 -36.04 13.44
C ASP A 151 -0.27 -36.30 11.92
N VAL A 152 0.47 -35.44 11.20
CA VAL A 152 0.70 -35.58 9.76
C VAL A 152 1.97 -36.39 9.50
N GLN A 153 1.83 -37.50 8.79
CA GLN A 153 2.97 -38.34 8.41
C GLN A 153 3.77 -37.68 7.28
N LEU A 154 5.06 -37.44 7.51
CA LEU A 154 5.97 -36.86 6.51
C LEU A 154 6.90 -37.91 5.91
N ASP A 155 6.99 -37.94 4.58
CA ASP A 155 8.05 -38.61 3.84
C ASP A 155 9.01 -37.55 3.31
N VAL A 156 10.19 -37.44 3.92
CA VAL A 156 11.11 -36.32 3.70
C VAL A 156 12.20 -36.71 2.72
N GLN A 157 12.31 -35.94 1.63
CA GLN A 157 13.30 -36.11 0.57
C GLN A 157 14.16 -34.86 0.47
N GLU A 158 15.47 -35.00 0.64
CA GLU A 158 16.40 -33.88 0.50
C GLU A 158 16.97 -33.77 -0.92
N THR A 159 16.96 -32.57 -1.48
CA THR A 159 17.54 -32.34 -2.81
C THR A 159 19.06 -32.30 -2.75
N LYS A 160 19.75 -32.99 -3.66
CA LYS A 160 21.22 -33.07 -3.69
C LYS A 160 21.86 -32.14 -4.71
N TYR A 161 21.17 -31.91 -5.83
CA TYR A 161 21.61 -31.09 -6.96
C TYR A 161 20.38 -30.47 -7.63
N GLN A 162 20.60 -29.55 -8.58
CA GLN A 162 19.54 -28.90 -9.36
C GLN A 162 18.78 -29.93 -10.20
N LEU A 163 17.45 -29.84 -10.26
CA LEU A 163 16.54 -30.80 -10.91
C LEU A 163 16.36 -32.14 -10.17
N HIS A 164 16.96 -32.35 -9.00
CA HIS A 164 16.78 -33.60 -8.25
C HIS A 164 15.32 -33.80 -7.81
N ALA A 165 14.58 -32.74 -7.45
CA ALA A 165 13.18 -32.88 -7.06
C ALA A 165 12.32 -33.32 -8.25
N LYS A 166 12.60 -32.79 -9.44
CA LYS A 166 11.97 -33.16 -10.71
C LYS A 166 12.12 -34.66 -10.99
N GLU A 167 13.34 -35.19 -10.91
CA GLU A 167 13.63 -36.62 -11.14
C GLU A 167 12.91 -37.53 -10.14
N MET A 168 12.86 -37.11 -8.86
CA MET A 168 12.16 -37.85 -7.81
C MET A 168 10.66 -37.91 -8.06
N VAL A 169 9.96 -36.77 -8.24
CA VAL A 169 8.50 -36.81 -8.48
C VAL A 169 8.13 -37.45 -9.82
N GLY A 170 9.02 -37.41 -10.81
CA GLY A 170 8.81 -38.07 -12.10
C GLY A 170 8.76 -39.60 -11.99
N SER A 171 9.44 -40.19 -11.00
CA SER A 171 9.57 -41.64 -10.82
C SER A 171 8.83 -42.22 -9.61
N MET A 172 8.47 -41.38 -8.63
CA MET A 172 7.78 -41.82 -7.41
C MET A 172 6.28 -42.08 -7.64
N ASP A 173 5.72 -43.05 -6.93
CA ASP A 173 4.26 -43.16 -6.80
C ASP A 173 3.75 -42.06 -5.85
N VAL A 174 3.18 -41.01 -6.43
CA VAL A 174 2.65 -39.85 -5.70
C VAL A 174 1.20 -40.04 -5.24
N SER A 175 0.51 -41.09 -5.71
CA SER A 175 -0.91 -41.33 -5.41
C SER A 175 -1.19 -41.68 -3.94
N LYS A 176 -0.16 -42.11 -3.22
CA LYS A 176 -0.21 -42.47 -1.79
C LYS A 176 -0.10 -41.27 -0.83
N TYR A 177 0.10 -40.06 -1.35
CA TYR A 177 0.20 -38.83 -0.54
C TYR A 177 -1.06 -37.97 -0.74
N ASP A 178 -1.39 -37.18 0.26
CA ASP A 178 -2.47 -36.19 0.22
C ASP A 178 -1.99 -34.82 -0.31
N GLY A 179 -0.67 -34.63 -0.41
CA GLY A 179 -0.04 -33.41 -0.92
C GLY A 179 1.49 -33.51 -0.97
N ILE A 180 2.11 -32.57 -1.68
CA ILE A 180 3.57 -32.37 -1.72
C ILE A 180 3.90 -31.05 -1.02
N VAL A 181 4.96 -30.97 -0.22
CA VAL A 181 5.40 -29.73 0.44
C VAL A 181 6.82 -29.39 0.04
N CYS A 182 7.03 -28.18 -0.47
CA CYS A 182 8.34 -27.65 -0.82
C CYS A 182 8.86 -26.74 0.29
N VAL A 183 9.90 -27.17 1.01
CA VAL A 183 10.59 -26.38 2.05
C VAL A 183 11.87 -25.81 1.45
N SER A 184 11.72 -24.67 0.76
CA SER A 184 12.77 -24.02 -0.03
C SER A 184 12.33 -22.61 -0.43
N GLY A 185 13.01 -22.01 -1.41
CA GLY A 185 12.45 -20.92 -2.22
C GLY A 185 11.72 -21.46 -3.44
N ASP A 186 11.40 -20.54 -4.35
CA ASP A 186 10.57 -20.78 -5.54
C ASP A 186 11.07 -21.91 -6.48
N GLY A 187 12.39 -22.17 -6.53
CA GLY A 187 12.98 -23.13 -7.48
C GLY A 187 12.55 -24.60 -7.30
N VAL A 188 12.35 -25.07 -6.06
CA VAL A 188 11.93 -26.47 -5.83
C VAL A 188 10.48 -26.70 -6.27
N LEU A 189 9.61 -25.69 -6.12
CA LEU A 189 8.25 -25.74 -6.67
C LEU A 189 8.30 -25.95 -8.18
N VAL A 190 9.13 -25.17 -8.88
CA VAL A 190 9.27 -25.28 -10.33
C VAL A 190 9.74 -26.69 -10.73
N GLU A 191 10.73 -27.26 -10.03
CA GLU A 191 11.18 -28.63 -10.27
C GLU A 191 10.07 -29.67 -10.06
N VAL A 192 9.31 -29.57 -8.97
CA VAL A 192 8.20 -30.48 -8.66
C VAL A 192 7.11 -30.38 -9.73
N VAL A 193 6.69 -29.17 -10.13
CA VAL A 193 5.66 -28.98 -11.16
C VAL A 193 6.10 -29.56 -12.49
N ASN A 194 7.35 -29.32 -12.90
CA ASN A 194 7.89 -29.89 -14.14
C ASN A 194 7.93 -31.43 -14.07
N GLY A 195 8.36 -31.99 -12.95
CA GLY A 195 8.42 -33.44 -12.78
C GLY A 195 7.06 -34.10 -12.76
N LEU A 196 6.02 -33.44 -12.23
CA LEU A 196 4.64 -33.94 -12.27
C LEU A 196 4.03 -33.89 -13.68
N LEU A 197 4.33 -32.83 -14.45
CA LEU A 197 3.81 -32.64 -15.80
C LEU A 197 4.47 -33.56 -16.85
N GLU A 198 5.69 -34.05 -16.60
CA GLU A 198 6.38 -35.01 -17.47
C GLU A 198 5.91 -36.47 -17.30
N ARG A 199 5.02 -36.74 -16.34
CA ARG A 199 4.53 -38.09 -16.09
C ARG A 199 3.44 -38.51 -17.07
N GLU A 200 3.33 -39.81 -17.34
CA GLU A 200 2.20 -40.36 -18.11
C GLU A 200 0.84 -40.08 -17.45
N ASP A 201 0.79 -40.17 -16.12
CA ASP A 201 -0.40 -39.96 -15.29
C ASP A 201 -0.56 -38.50 -14.81
N TRP A 202 0.07 -37.53 -15.49
CA TRP A 202 0.11 -36.12 -15.07
C TRP A 202 -1.27 -35.56 -14.71
N ARG A 203 -2.35 -35.92 -15.42
CA ARG A 203 -3.71 -35.44 -15.15
C ARG A 203 -4.21 -35.77 -13.75
N THR A 204 -3.77 -36.91 -13.21
CA THR A 204 -4.10 -37.35 -11.86
C THR A 204 -3.08 -36.78 -10.88
N ALA A 205 -1.79 -36.81 -11.24
CA ALA A 205 -0.70 -36.31 -10.41
C ALA A 205 -0.83 -34.82 -10.07
N LEU A 206 -1.30 -33.99 -11.02
CA LEU A 206 -1.47 -32.54 -10.83
C LEU A 206 -2.68 -32.14 -9.98
N LYS A 207 -3.59 -33.09 -9.70
CA LYS A 207 -4.66 -32.86 -8.72
C LYS A 207 -4.14 -32.87 -7.29
N LEU A 208 -2.92 -33.35 -7.07
CA LEU A 208 -2.27 -33.39 -5.78
C LEU A 208 -1.88 -31.96 -5.35
N PRO A 209 -2.39 -31.45 -4.21
CA PRO A 209 -2.04 -30.11 -3.72
C PRO A 209 -0.55 -29.97 -3.45
N ILE A 210 0.02 -28.82 -3.80
CA ILE A 210 1.42 -28.48 -3.52
C ILE A 210 1.47 -27.33 -2.50
N GLY A 211 1.97 -27.62 -1.31
CA GLY A 211 2.27 -26.67 -0.25
C GLY A 211 3.67 -26.09 -0.39
N MET A 212 3.86 -24.86 0.07
CA MET A 212 5.16 -24.18 0.07
C MET A 212 5.47 -23.64 1.46
N VAL A 213 6.73 -23.72 1.86
CA VAL A 213 7.22 -23.16 3.13
C VAL A 213 8.46 -22.30 2.87
N PRO A 214 8.46 -21.02 3.30
CA PRO A 214 9.50 -20.06 2.93
C PRO A 214 10.81 -20.39 3.62
N ALA A 215 11.76 -20.92 2.84
CA ALA A 215 13.09 -21.29 3.32
C ALA A 215 14.18 -20.96 2.28
N GLY A 216 13.85 -20.19 1.24
CA GLY A 216 14.78 -19.78 0.18
C GLY A 216 15.20 -18.32 0.24
N SER A 217 16.10 -17.93 -0.68
CA SER A 217 16.51 -16.53 -0.88
C SER A 217 15.47 -15.72 -1.66
N GLY A 218 14.60 -16.39 -2.43
CA GLY A 218 13.42 -15.83 -3.09
C GLY A 218 12.19 -16.61 -2.63
N ASN A 219 11.23 -15.91 -2.02
CA ASN A 219 9.98 -16.47 -1.47
C ASN A 219 8.77 -15.68 -2.01
N GLY A 220 8.88 -15.13 -3.23
CA GLY A 220 7.89 -14.21 -3.79
C GLY A 220 6.53 -14.88 -3.99
N MET A 221 6.53 -16.15 -4.38
CA MET A 221 5.31 -16.94 -4.55
C MET A 221 4.55 -17.09 -3.23
N ILE A 222 5.27 -17.49 -2.18
CA ILE A 222 4.70 -17.77 -0.85
C ILE A 222 4.13 -16.49 -0.25
N LYS A 223 4.85 -15.38 -0.37
CA LYS A 223 4.35 -14.07 0.05
C LYS A 223 3.05 -13.71 -0.67
N SER A 224 2.97 -13.92 -1.99
CA SER A 224 1.77 -13.67 -2.78
C SER A 224 0.58 -14.58 -2.41
N LEU A 225 0.84 -15.74 -1.80
CA LEU A 225 -0.19 -16.64 -1.28
C LEU A 225 -0.68 -16.24 0.12
N LEU A 226 0.19 -15.68 0.97
CA LEU A 226 -0.11 -15.37 2.37
C LEU A 226 -0.61 -13.92 2.59
N ASP A 227 -0.16 -12.95 1.79
CA ASP A 227 -0.54 -11.54 1.92
C ASP A 227 -2.07 -11.32 1.81
N PRO A 228 -2.81 -11.92 0.84
CA PRO A 228 -4.26 -11.71 0.72
C PRO A 228 -5.08 -12.24 1.90
N VAL A 229 -4.52 -13.16 2.69
CA VAL A 229 -5.16 -13.75 3.88
C VAL A 229 -4.64 -13.13 5.18
N GLY A 230 -3.85 -12.05 5.09
CA GLY A 230 -3.35 -11.31 6.25
C GLY A 230 -2.33 -12.07 7.10
N MET A 231 -1.70 -13.11 6.55
CA MET A 231 -0.70 -13.92 7.26
C MET A 231 0.72 -13.45 6.94
N SER A 232 1.57 -13.43 7.95
CA SER A 232 3.02 -13.18 7.77
C SER A 232 3.67 -14.26 6.90
N CYS A 233 4.64 -13.87 6.07
CA CYS A 233 5.44 -14.81 5.28
C CYS A 233 6.51 -15.52 6.13
N SER A 234 6.07 -16.41 7.03
CA SER A 234 6.93 -17.23 7.88
C SER A 234 6.74 -18.72 7.64
N ALA A 235 7.73 -19.52 8.09
CA ALA A 235 7.66 -20.98 8.01
C ALA A 235 6.46 -21.54 8.79
N ALA A 236 6.17 -20.98 9.96
CA ALA A 236 5.06 -21.40 10.79
C ALA A 236 3.70 -21.07 10.16
N SER A 237 3.50 -19.84 9.68
CA SER A 237 2.26 -19.42 9.00
C SER A 237 1.95 -20.25 7.75
N ALA A 238 2.96 -20.52 6.94
CA ALA A 238 2.83 -21.39 5.79
C ALA A 238 2.46 -22.83 6.18
N THR A 239 3.12 -23.37 7.21
CA THR A 239 2.88 -24.75 7.70
C THR A 239 1.46 -24.90 8.26
N VAL A 240 0.99 -23.93 9.06
CA VAL A 240 -0.39 -23.90 9.58
C VAL A 240 -1.40 -23.85 8.44
N SER A 241 -1.15 -23.06 7.39
CA SER A 241 -2.02 -22.99 6.22
C SER A 241 -2.12 -24.32 5.47
N ILE A 242 -1.01 -25.06 5.35
CA ILE A 242 -0.98 -26.41 4.77
C ILE A 242 -1.77 -27.38 5.65
N ILE A 243 -1.58 -27.34 6.97
CA ILE A 243 -2.32 -28.18 7.93
C ILE A 243 -3.82 -27.91 7.85
N ARG A 244 -4.23 -26.64 7.72
CA ARG A 244 -5.64 -26.23 7.52
C ARG A 244 -6.24 -26.72 6.21
N GLY A 245 -5.42 -27.19 5.26
CA GLY A 245 -5.90 -27.68 3.98
C GLY A 245 -6.45 -26.59 3.06
N HIS A 246 -6.09 -25.33 3.28
CA HIS A 246 -6.48 -24.23 2.38
C HIS A 246 -5.84 -24.42 1.01
N ARG A 247 -6.65 -24.34 -0.06
CA ARG A 247 -6.21 -24.60 -1.44
C ARG A 247 -6.71 -23.48 -2.36
N ARG A 248 -5.91 -23.16 -3.37
CA ARG A 248 -6.31 -22.33 -4.51
C ARG A 248 -5.77 -22.91 -5.80
N SER A 249 -6.44 -22.63 -6.91
CA SER A 249 -5.93 -22.96 -8.24
C SER A 249 -4.77 -22.03 -8.61
N LEU A 250 -3.81 -22.56 -9.36
CA LEU A 250 -2.67 -21.82 -9.91
C LEU A 250 -2.49 -22.21 -11.37
N ASP A 251 -2.40 -21.21 -12.24
CA ASP A 251 -2.16 -21.41 -13.66
C ASP A 251 -0.68 -21.74 -13.93
N VAL A 252 -0.44 -22.57 -14.95
CA VAL A 252 0.91 -23.01 -15.36
C VAL A 252 1.15 -22.65 -16.82
N ALA A 253 2.24 -21.93 -17.10
CA ALA A 253 2.69 -21.64 -18.45
C ALA A 253 3.48 -22.82 -19.03
N THR A 254 3.19 -23.19 -20.28
CA THR A 254 4.02 -24.12 -21.06
C THR A 254 4.98 -23.32 -21.93
N ILE A 255 6.27 -23.65 -21.88
CA ILE A 255 7.31 -22.99 -22.66
C ILE A 255 8.01 -24.04 -23.52
N SER A 256 8.11 -23.75 -24.82
CA SER A 256 8.84 -24.55 -25.79
C SER A 256 10.04 -23.74 -26.29
N GLN A 257 11.23 -24.35 -26.26
CA GLN A 257 12.46 -23.79 -26.80
C GLN A 257 13.12 -24.86 -27.68
N GLY A 258 12.94 -24.73 -29.00
CA GLY A 258 13.31 -25.77 -29.95
C GLY A 258 12.62 -27.09 -29.60
N THR A 259 13.40 -28.16 -29.41
CA THR A 259 12.87 -29.48 -29.02
C THR A 259 12.62 -29.64 -27.52
N THR A 260 12.96 -28.64 -26.71
CA THR A 260 12.88 -28.73 -25.24
C THR A 260 11.60 -28.06 -24.75
N LYS A 261 10.87 -28.74 -23.87
CA LYS A 261 9.65 -28.23 -23.23
C LYS A 261 9.86 -28.13 -21.72
N PHE A 262 9.42 -27.02 -21.14
CA PHE A 262 9.43 -26.82 -19.69
C PHE A 262 8.23 -25.98 -19.26
N PHE A 263 7.95 -26.00 -17.96
CA PHE A 263 6.76 -25.37 -17.38
C PHE A 263 7.16 -24.31 -16.35
N SER A 264 6.44 -23.19 -16.33
CA SER A 264 6.65 -22.11 -15.36
C SER A 264 5.35 -21.78 -14.62
N VAL A 265 5.47 -21.40 -13.36
CA VAL A 265 4.33 -21.07 -12.47
C VAL A 265 4.44 -19.68 -11.86
N LEU A 266 5.45 -18.91 -12.28
CA LEU A 266 5.85 -17.66 -11.65
C LEU A 266 6.01 -16.55 -12.66
N MET A 267 7.11 -16.59 -13.41
CA MET A 267 7.42 -15.60 -14.42
C MET A 267 8.28 -16.21 -15.51
N LEU A 268 8.20 -15.62 -16.70
CA LEU A 268 9.14 -15.82 -17.78
C LEU A 268 9.81 -14.47 -18.02
N ALA A 269 11.13 -14.41 -17.86
CA ALA A 269 11.91 -13.19 -18.04
C ALA A 269 12.84 -13.34 -19.24
N TRP A 270 12.96 -12.28 -20.01
CA TRP A 270 13.98 -12.12 -21.06
C TRP A 270 14.55 -10.70 -20.98
N GLY A 271 15.84 -10.53 -21.22
CA GLY A 271 16.52 -9.24 -21.11
C GLY A 271 17.13 -8.96 -19.73
N LEU A 272 17.14 -7.68 -19.31
CA LEU A 272 17.86 -7.22 -18.12
C LEU A 272 17.52 -8.01 -16.84
N VAL A 273 16.25 -8.27 -16.59
CA VAL A 273 15.81 -9.01 -15.39
C VAL A 273 16.34 -10.44 -15.41
N ALA A 274 16.31 -11.10 -16.58
CA ALA A 274 16.85 -12.44 -16.73
C ALA A 274 18.38 -12.48 -16.54
N ASP A 275 19.08 -11.49 -17.11
CA ASP A 275 20.51 -11.32 -16.91
C ASP A 275 20.86 -11.12 -15.43
N ILE A 276 20.07 -10.31 -14.70
CA ILE A 276 20.26 -10.10 -13.26
C ILE A 276 20.05 -11.40 -12.50
N ASP A 277 18.98 -12.14 -12.79
CA ASP A 277 18.67 -13.38 -12.11
C ASP A 277 19.79 -14.43 -12.32
N ILE A 278 20.17 -14.67 -13.58
CA ILE A 278 21.18 -15.66 -13.96
C ILE A 278 22.58 -15.25 -13.48
N GLU A 279 23.03 -14.04 -13.80
CA GLU A 279 24.43 -13.66 -13.56
C GLU A 279 24.70 -13.29 -12.09
N SER A 280 23.66 -12.96 -11.31
CA SER A 280 23.81 -12.76 -9.86
C SER A 280 23.98 -14.05 -9.07
N GLU A 281 23.72 -15.24 -9.66
CA GLU A 281 23.89 -16.54 -8.98
C GLU A 281 25.31 -16.76 -8.45
N LYS A 282 26.33 -16.19 -9.11
CA LYS A 282 27.72 -16.23 -8.62
C LYS A 282 27.89 -15.53 -7.25
N PHE A 283 26.94 -14.68 -6.87
CA PHE A 283 26.90 -13.97 -5.60
C PHE A 283 25.81 -14.49 -4.66
N ARG A 284 25.39 -15.76 -4.81
CA ARG A 284 24.36 -16.38 -3.96
C ARG A 284 24.62 -16.27 -2.45
N TRP A 285 25.89 -16.13 -2.05
CA TRP A 285 26.29 -15.90 -0.66
C TRP A 285 25.76 -14.57 -0.08
N MET A 286 25.41 -13.58 -0.92
CA MET A 286 24.83 -12.29 -0.51
C MET A 286 23.31 -12.37 -0.21
N GLY A 287 22.67 -13.53 -0.38
CA GLY A 287 21.22 -13.65 -0.20
C GLY A 287 20.45 -12.81 -1.22
N SER A 288 19.38 -12.12 -0.80
CA SER A 288 18.54 -11.28 -1.67
C SER A 288 19.26 -10.02 -2.18
N ALA A 289 20.22 -9.48 -1.42
CA ALA A 289 20.95 -8.26 -1.78
C ALA A 289 21.75 -8.40 -3.11
N ARG A 290 21.98 -9.63 -3.59
CA ARG A 290 22.62 -9.87 -4.88
C ARG A 290 21.85 -9.26 -6.05
N PHE A 291 20.52 -9.20 -5.97
CA PHE A 291 19.69 -8.64 -7.02
C PHE A 291 19.86 -7.13 -7.11
N ASP A 292 19.93 -6.44 -5.97
CA ASP A 292 20.15 -4.99 -5.91
C ASP A 292 21.56 -4.62 -6.40
N VAL A 293 22.58 -5.30 -5.87
CA VAL A 293 23.99 -5.04 -6.22
C VAL A 293 24.22 -5.30 -7.71
N TYR A 294 23.74 -6.43 -8.23
CA TYR A 294 23.94 -6.77 -9.63
C TYR A 294 23.04 -5.96 -10.56
N GLY A 295 21.83 -5.63 -10.12
CA GLY A 295 20.95 -4.70 -10.81
C GLY A 295 21.60 -3.35 -11.02
N LEU A 296 22.17 -2.75 -9.96
CA LEU A 296 22.95 -1.50 -10.05
C LEU A 296 24.13 -1.64 -11.02
N GLN A 297 24.90 -2.73 -10.92
CA GLN A 297 26.01 -2.98 -11.84
C GLN A 297 25.55 -3.07 -13.31
N ARG A 298 24.41 -3.70 -13.59
CA ARG A 298 23.88 -3.83 -14.95
C ARG A 298 23.24 -2.56 -15.48
N ILE A 299 22.67 -1.72 -14.62
CA ILE A 299 22.15 -0.40 -15.00
C ILE A 299 23.29 0.51 -15.50
N VAL A 300 24.49 0.40 -14.92
CA VAL A 300 25.67 1.16 -15.38
C VAL A 300 26.18 0.66 -16.74
N CYS A 301 25.94 -0.61 -17.08
CA CYS A 301 26.42 -1.27 -18.30
C CYS A 301 25.27 -1.98 -19.04
N LEU A 302 24.25 -1.23 -19.47
CA LEU A 302 23.06 -1.79 -20.12
C LEU A 302 23.41 -2.44 -21.46
N ARG A 303 22.96 -3.68 -21.65
CA ARG A 303 22.99 -4.37 -22.93
C ARG A 303 21.72 -4.02 -23.72
N GLN A 304 21.84 -4.00 -25.04
CA GLN A 304 20.69 -3.97 -25.92
C GLN A 304 20.25 -5.41 -26.20
N TYR A 305 18.96 -5.68 -26.03
CA TYR A 305 18.38 -6.99 -26.31
C TYR A 305 17.59 -6.89 -27.61
N ASN A 306 18.18 -7.44 -28.68
CA ASN A 306 17.52 -7.52 -29.97
C ASN A 306 16.73 -8.81 -30.05
N GLY A 307 15.45 -8.70 -30.38
CA GLY A 307 14.57 -9.84 -30.50
C GLY A 307 13.27 -9.45 -31.20
N ARG A 308 12.44 -10.45 -31.43
CA ARG A 308 11.07 -10.32 -31.91
C ARG A 308 10.18 -11.09 -30.94
N ILE A 309 9.14 -10.46 -30.42
CA ILE A 309 8.14 -11.13 -29.59
C ILE A 309 6.88 -11.27 -30.44
N LEU A 310 6.48 -12.52 -30.67
CA LEU A 310 5.19 -12.86 -31.26
C LEU A 310 4.24 -13.26 -30.14
N PHE A 311 3.02 -12.74 -30.14
CA PHE A 311 2.01 -13.04 -29.14
C PHE A 311 0.60 -12.96 -29.72
N VAL A 312 -0.34 -13.64 -29.08
CA VAL A 312 -1.77 -13.51 -29.37
C VAL A 312 -2.36 -12.56 -28.33
N PRO A 313 -3.02 -11.47 -28.73
CA PRO A 313 -3.57 -10.51 -27.78
C PRO A 313 -4.72 -11.13 -26.97
N ALA A 314 -4.73 -10.89 -25.67
CA ALA A 314 -5.88 -11.18 -24.83
C ALA A 314 -7.02 -10.18 -25.10
N PRO A 315 -8.28 -10.51 -24.77
CA PRO A 315 -9.40 -9.57 -24.91
C PRO A 315 -9.12 -8.22 -24.24
N GLY A 316 -9.34 -7.11 -24.96
CA GLY A 316 -9.03 -5.75 -24.51
C GLY A 316 -7.59 -5.28 -24.78
N PHE A 317 -6.72 -6.15 -25.32
CA PHE A 317 -5.34 -5.82 -25.72
C PHE A 317 -5.10 -6.03 -27.22
N GLU A 318 -6.18 -6.08 -28.01
CA GLU A 318 -6.13 -6.23 -29.47
C GLU A 318 -5.54 -4.99 -30.16
N SER A 319 -5.21 -3.92 -29.45
CA SER A 319 -4.43 -2.82 -30.01
C SER A 319 -2.92 -3.07 -29.90
N CYS A 320 -2.45 -3.94 -29.00
CA CYS A 320 -1.04 -4.15 -28.71
C CYS A 320 -0.31 -4.90 -29.85
N GLY A 321 0.89 -4.45 -30.22
CA GLY A 321 1.69 -5.05 -31.29
C GLY A 321 1.12 -4.80 -32.70
N GLN A 322 1.98 -4.95 -33.70
CA GLN A 322 1.58 -4.89 -35.12
C GLN A 322 1.16 -6.30 -35.59
N PRO A 323 0.29 -6.43 -36.61
CA PRO A 323 0.02 -7.73 -37.22
C PRO A 323 1.34 -8.40 -37.66
N ALA A 324 1.53 -9.66 -37.29
CA ALA A 324 2.75 -10.38 -37.66
C ALA A 324 2.83 -10.57 -39.19
N SER A 325 3.96 -10.21 -39.79
CA SER A 325 4.15 -10.28 -41.25
C SER A 325 4.31 -11.69 -41.80
N ASP A 326 4.66 -12.65 -40.94
CA ASP A 326 5.08 -13.99 -41.32
C ASP A 326 4.14 -15.00 -40.64
N HIS A 327 3.82 -16.08 -41.35
CA HIS A 327 3.24 -17.26 -40.70
C HIS A 327 4.25 -17.78 -39.69
N VAL A 328 3.79 -18.09 -38.47
CA VAL A 328 4.63 -18.73 -37.45
C VAL A 328 5.16 -20.03 -38.06
N ASP A 329 6.46 -20.06 -38.36
CA ASP A 329 7.12 -21.26 -38.89
C ASP A 329 6.79 -22.43 -37.98
N LYS A 330 6.39 -23.56 -38.57
CA LYS A 330 6.30 -24.84 -37.86
C LYS A 330 7.68 -25.14 -37.26
N GLU A 331 7.93 -24.74 -36.02
CA GLU A 331 8.84 -25.51 -35.20
C GLU A 331 8.21 -26.90 -35.13
N SER A 332 8.85 -27.81 -35.86
CA SER A 332 8.50 -29.21 -36.04
C SER A 332 7.68 -29.71 -34.86
N SER A 333 6.43 -30.08 -35.12
CA SER A 333 5.65 -30.95 -34.26
C SER A 333 6.62 -32.00 -33.72
N VAL A 334 6.96 -31.90 -32.43
CA VAL A 334 7.82 -32.87 -31.78
C VAL A 334 7.15 -34.20 -32.06
N SER A 335 7.82 -35.01 -32.88
CA SER A 335 7.32 -36.33 -33.22
C SER A 335 7.10 -37.07 -31.90
N ASP A 336 5.83 -37.44 -31.68
CA ASP A 336 5.34 -38.41 -30.72
C ASP A 336 6.44 -39.31 -30.14
N LYS A 337 6.65 -39.23 -28.82
CA LYS A 337 7.00 -40.34 -27.91
C LYS A 337 7.51 -39.93 -26.52
N THR A 338 7.48 -38.65 -26.13
CA THR A 338 7.76 -38.30 -24.73
C THR A 338 6.48 -38.37 -23.89
N PRO A 339 6.44 -39.17 -22.81
CA PRO A 339 5.33 -39.16 -21.87
C PRO A 339 5.19 -37.77 -21.20
N GLY A 340 3.97 -37.37 -20.83
CA GLY A 340 3.70 -36.07 -20.19
C GLY A 340 2.64 -35.20 -20.87
N TYR A 341 2.33 -34.06 -20.25
CA TYR A 341 1.44 -33.04 -20.79
C TYR A 341 2.03 -32.42 -22.06
N GLN A 342 1.24 -32.43 -23.13
CA GLN A 342 1.71 -31.97 -24.44
C GLN A 342 1.48 -30.48 -24.71
N GLY A 343 0.88 -29.74 -23.78
CA GLY A 343 0.43 -28.37 -24.00
C GLY A 343 -1.06 -28.31 -24.33
N PRO A 344 -1.62 -27.11 -24.49
CA PRO A 344 -3.03 -26.94 -24.84
C PRO A 344 -3.31 -27.43 -26.27
N ASP A 345 -4.46 -28.07 -26.50
CA ASP A 345 -4.92 -28.57 -27.81
C ASP A 345 -5.31 -27.45 -28.82
N THR A 346 -4.83 -26.22 -28.59
CA THR A 346 -5.20 -25.06 -29.40
C THR A 346 -4.37 -25.03 -30.68
N ASN A 347 -5.04 -25.03 -31.82
CA ASN A 347 -4.38 -24.84 -33.11
C ASN A 347 -3.84 -23.40 -33.19
N LEU A 348 -2.53 -23.25 -33.03
CA LEU A 348 -1.86 -21.94 -33.05
C LEU A 348 -1.92 -21.27 -34.44
N GLU A 349 -2.19 -22.03 -35.51
CA GLU A 349 -2.25 -21.51 -36.88
C GLU A 349 -3.48 -20.61 -37.14
N ASP A 350 -4.57 -20.82 -36.39
CA ASP A 350 -5.83 -20.08 -36.56
C ASP A 350 -5.90 -18.79 -35.71
N LEU A 351 -4.85 -18.52 -34.92
CA LEU A 351 -4.81 -17.38 -34.01
C LEU A 351 -4.23 -16.14 -34.71
N GLU A 352 -4.80 -14.97 -34.41
CA GLU A 352 -4.28 -13.70 -34.90
C GLU A 352 -3.02 -13.29 -34.13
N TRP A 353 -1.86 -13.67 -34.68
CA TRP A 353 -0.56 -13.33 -34.12
C TRP A 353 -0.20 -11.86 -34.35
N ARG A 354 0.37 -11.27 -33.31
CA ARG A 354 0.94 -9.93 -33.31
C ARG A 354 2.39 -9.93 -32.92
N GLU A 355 3.09 -8.88 -33.32
CA GLU A 355 4.52 -8.76 -33.23
C GLU A 355 4.95 -7.45 -32.58
N ILE A 356 5.97 -7.53 -31.73
CA ILE A 356 6.80 -6.39 -31.32
C ILE A 356 8.26 -6.68 -31.71
N LYS A 357 8.91 -5.73 -32.38
CA LYS A 357 10.31 -5.80 -32.79
C LYS A 357 11.18 -4.92 -31.88
N GLY A 358 12.32 -5.45 -31.44
CA GLY A 358 13.33 -4.70 -30.67
C GLY A 358 14.13 -3.69 -31.52
N PRO A 359 15.03 -2.91 -30.88
CA PRO A 359 15.69 -3.19 -29.61
C PRO A 359 14.81 -2.95 -28.38
N PHE A 360 14.74 -3.95 -27.49
CA PHE A 360 14.05 -3.82 -26.20
C PHE A 360 15.02 -3.27 -25.16
N VAL A 361 14.87 -1.99 -24.82
CA VAL A 361 15.50 -1.34 -23.65
C VAL A 361 14.36 -1.06 -22.65
N SER A 362 14.66 -1.05 -21.34
CA SER A 362 13.65 -0.73 -20.31
C SER A 362 12.85 0.51 -20.72
N PRO A 363 11.51 0.50 -20.61
CA PRO A 363 10.66 1.37 -21.38
C PRO A 363 10.85 2.84 -20.94
N GLU A 364 11.33 3.67 -21.85
CA GLU A 364 10.68 4.97 -22.03
C GLU A 364 9.32 4.65 -22.69
N ASN A 365 8.22 4.98 -22.00
CA ASN A 365 6.82 4.86 -22.42
C ASN A 365 6.56 4.62 -23.93
N ASP A 366 6.44 3.36 -24.35
CA ASP A 366 5.86 3.00 -25.64
C ASP A 366 4.38 2.61 -25.43
N HIS A 367 3.53 3.64 -25.28
CA HIS A 367 2.14 3.51 -25.70
C HIS A 367 2.15 3.43 -27.24
N LEU A 368 1.39 2.51 -27.84
CA LEU A 368 1.11 2.59 -29.28
C LEU A 368 0.58 4.00 -29.59
N PRO A 369 1.22 4.76 -30.49
CA PRO A 369 0.84 6.13 -30.70
C PRO A 369 -0.55 6.13 -31.31
N SER A 370 -1.47 6.79 -30.62
CA SER A 370 -2.62 7.37 -31.30
C SER A 370 -2.10 8.15 -32.54
N PRO A 371 -2.84 8.21 -33.65
CA PRO A 371 -2.40 8.99 -34.81
C PRO A 371 -1.98 10.39 -34.36
N PRO A 372 -0.79 10.87 -34.77
CA PRO A 372 -0.25 12.13 -34.24
C PRO A 372 -1.21 13.27 -34.56
N LEU A 373 -1.32 14.22 -33.62
CA LEU A 373 -2.16 15.40 -33.81
C LEU A 373 -1.71 16.21 -35.02
N ILE A 374 -0.39 16.23 -35.25
CA ILE A 374 0.28 16.79 -36.42
C ILE A 374 1.68 16.19 -36.53
N SER A 375 2.12 15.94 -37.77
CA SER A 375 3.51 15.65 -38.10
C SER A 375 3.87 16.46 -39.33
N ASP A 376 4.96 17.22 -39.26
CA ASP A 376 5.37 18.14 -40.31
C ASP A 376 6.89 18.36 -40.32
N ARG A 377 7.41 18.90 -41.43
CA ARG A 377 8.81 19.33 -41.53
C ARG A 377 8.92 20.80 -41.13
N VAL A 378 9.76 21.06 -40.13
CA VAL A 378 9.99 22.40 -39.58
C VAL A 378 11.49 22.68 -39.48
N LEU A 379 11.87 23.95 -39.40
CA LEU A 379 13.25 24.35 -39.14
C LEU A 379 13.53 24.33 -37.63
N ILE A 380 14.44 23.47 -37.19
CA ILE A 380 14.97 23.45 -35.83
C ILE A 380 16.44 23.88 -35.94
N ASN A 381 16.78 25.01 -35.32
CA ASN A 381 18.13 25.60 -35.41
C ASN A 381 18.65 25.77 -36.86
N GLY A 382 17.74 26.04 -37.81
CA GLY A 382 18.07 26.23 -39.23
C GLY A 382 18.15 24.94 -40.06
N VAL A 383 17.94 23.76 -39.45
CA VAL A 383 17.92 22.46 -40.14
C VAL A 383 16.47 21.99 -40.32
N VAL A 384 16.14 21.51 -41.51
CA VAL A 384 14.80 20.94 -41.79
C VAL A 384 14.67 19.59 -41.11
N THR A 385 13.84 19.51 -40.08
CA THR A 385 13.69 18.34 -39.21
C THR A 385 12.21 17.91 -39.17
N PRO A 386 11.91 16.59 -39.24
CA PRO A 386 10.57 16.10 -38.94
C PRO A 386 10.24 16.33 -37.46
N LEU A 387 9.15 17.05 -37.20
CA LEU A 387 8.62 17.27 -35.85
C LEU A 387 7.20 16.70 -35.77
N THR A 388 6.93 15.97 -34.70
CA THR A 388 5.62 15.36 -34.46
C THR A 388 5.10 15.76 -33.09
N LEU A 389 3.82 16.16 -33.03
CA LEU A 389 3.06 16.28 -31.79
C LEU A 389 2.18 15.03 -31.65
N THR A 390 2.45 14.23 -30.63
CA THR A 390 1.68 13.01 -30.36
C THR A 390 0.31 13.36 -29.76
N ALA A 391 -0.63 12.40 -29.75
CA ALA A 391 -1.93 12.62 -29.10
C ALA A 391 -1.81 12.71 -27.57
N GLU A 392 -0.77 12.09 -27.03
CA GLU A 392 -0.38 12.15 -25.63
C GLU A 392 0.16 13.55 -25.28
N GLY A 393 0.47 14.38 -26.29
CA GLY A 393 0.88 15.77 -26.13
C GLY A 393 2.40 15.94 -26.00
N GLU A 394 3.17 14.96 -26.47
CA GLU A 394 4.62 15.00 -26.50
C GLU A 394 5.12 15.56 -27.83
N LEU A 395 6.20 16.34 -27.79
CA LEU A 395 6.92 16.75 -29.01
C LEU A 395 8.07 15.79 -29.25
N GLN A 396 8.13 15.21 -30.44
CA GLN A 396 9.15 14.24 -30.85
C GLN A 396 9.88 14.71 -32.11
N TRP A 397 11.21 14.73 -32.06
CA TRP A 397 12.07 15.03 -33.22
C TRP A 397 13.41 14.28 -33.15
N THR A 398 14.10 14.18 -34.29
CA THR A 398 15.41 13.53 -34.41
C THR A 398 16.50 14.54 -34.75
N THR A 399 17.62 14.51 -34.03
CA THR A 399 18.81 15.33 -34.33
C THR A 399 19.81 14.55 -35.19
N GLU A 400 20.34 15.16 -36.26
CA GLU A 400 21.23 14.50 -37.25
C GLU A 400 22.63 14.08 -36.73
N SER A 401 22.96 14.30 -35.45
CA SER A 401 24.24 13.84 -34.87
C SER A 401 24.21 12.35 -34.52
N GLY A 402 24.32 11.49 -35.53
CA GLY A 402 24.94 10.16 -35.47
C GLY A 402 24.76 9.33 -34.19
N ARG A 403 23.51 9.03 -33.82
CA ARG A 403 23.00 7.88 -33.02
C ARG A 403 21.54 8.24 -32.75
N GLY A 404 20.59 7.45 -33.24
CA GLY A 404 19.15 7.74 -33.20
C GLY A 404 18.58 7.99 -31.81
N LYS A 405 18.79 9.19 -31.28
CA LYS A 405 18.23 9.66 -30.02
C LYS A 405 17.03 10.52 -30.39
N SER A 406 15.83 9.94 -30.29
CA SER A 406 14.59 10.72 -30.30
C SER A 406 14.66 11.66 -29.10
N THR A 407 14.62 12.97 -29.33
CA THR A 407 14.48 13.91 -28.22
C THR A 407 13.00 14.16 -28.06
N THR A 408 12.52 13.99 -26.83
CA THR A 408 11.10 14.10 -26.50
C THR A 408 10.91 15.11 -25.39
N GLU A 409 10.04 16.09 -25.61
CA GLU A 409 9.56 16.99 -24.57
C GLU A 409 8.17 16.51 -24.14
N LYS A 410 8.06 16.01 -22.91
CA LYS A 410 6.89 15.25 -22.45
C LYS A 410 5.77 16.14 -21.90
N GLU A 411 6.10 17.28 -21.30
CA GLU A 411 5.11 18.14 -20.63
C GLU A 411 5.09 19.55 -21.24
N ILE A 412 4.16 19.80 -22.17
CA ILE A 412 3.94 21.12 -22.76
C ILE A 412 3.11 21.99 -21.81
N LEU A 413 3.64 23.14 -21.40
CA LEU A 413 2.96 24.11 -20.53
C LEU A 413 2.17 25.14 -21.32
N SER A 414 2.82 25.82 -22.27
CA SER A 414 2.23 26.80 -23.16
C SER A 414 3.06 26.96 -24.43
N PHE A 415 2.63 27.83 -25.35
CA PHE A 415 3.43 28.23 -26.49
C PHE A 415 3.20 29.70 -26.84
N VAL A 416 4.21 30.33 -27.46
CA VAL A 416 4.18 31.71 -27.94
C VAL A 416 4.66 31.73 -29.39
N VAL A 417 4.05 32.61 -30.20
CA VAL A 417 4.44 32.82 -31.60
C VAL A 417 5.25 34.11 -31.70
N GLU A 418 6.49 34.02 -32.17
CA GLU A 418 7.44 35.12 -32.33
C GLU A 418 7.78 35.27 -33.82
N GLY A 419 6.98 36.05 -34.56
CA GLY A 419 7.10 36.15 -36.02
C GLY A 419 6.78 34.82 -36.71
N ASN A 420 7.79 34.19 -37.31
CA ASN A 420 7.65 32.88 -37.96
C ASN A 420 7.98 31.71 -37.03
N LYS A 421 8.50 31.96 -35.83
CA LYS A 421 8.92 30.92 -34.87
C LYS A 421 7.81 30.60 -33.89
N VAL A 422 7.68 29.33 -33.54
CA VAL A 422 6.83 28.81 -32.46
C VAL A 422 7.76 28.38 -31.32
N ARG A 423 7.63 29.04 -30.17
CA ARG A 423 8.32 28.70 -28.93
C ARG A 423 7.34 27.95 -28.03
N VAL A 424 7.68 26.73 -27.67
CA VAL A 424 6.91 25.87 -26.77
C VAL A 424 7.65 25.80 -25.44
N LYS A 425 6.95 26.10 -24.34
CA LYS A 425 7.50 26.00 -22.99
C LYS A 425 7.22 24.61 -22.44
N THR A 426 8.25 23.92 -21.96
CA THR A 426 8.16 22.52 -21.55
C THR A 426 8.83 22.26 -20.21
N LEU A 427 8.47 21.14 -19.58
CA LEU A 427 9.14 20.62 -18.38
C LEU A 427 9.75 19.25 -18.65
N VAL A 428 10.97 19.07 -18.16
CA VAL A 428 11.71 17.80 -18.19
C VAL A 428 11.99 17.35 -16.76
N GLU A 429 11.70 16.10 -16.42
CA GLU A 429 12.06 15.53 -15.12
C GLU A 429 13.58 15.45 -14.99
N SER A 430 14.11 15.95 -13.87
CA SER A 430 15.54 15.94 -13.59
C SER A 430 15.94 14.54 -13.13
N THR A 431 16.66 13.77 -13.95
CA THR A 431 17.17 12.44 -13.57
C THR A 431 18.14 12.58 -12.40
N GLY A 432 17.75 12.06 -11.24
CA GLY A 432 18.25 12.46 -9.93
C GLY A 432 19.76 12.27 -9.67
N SER A 433 20.37 13.27 -9.04
CA SER A 433 21.37 13.06 -8.01
C SER A 433 20.67 13.16 -6.65
N SER A 434 20.69 12.08 -5.88
CA SER A 434 20.29 12.04 -4.48
C SER A 434 21.18 12.98 -3.65
N SER A 435 20.74 14.23 -3.44
CA SER A 435 21.37 15.08 -2.43
C SER A 435 20.83 14.69 -1.06
N ILE A 436 21.66 13.94 -0.33
CA ILE A 436 21.61 13.78 1.11
C ILE A 436 21.45 15.17 1.77
N CYS A 437 20.54 15.22 2.75
CA CYS A 437 20.31 16.26 3.74
C CYS A 437 21.37 17.37 3.81
N CYS A 438 21.00 18.59 3.40
CA CYS A 438 21.32 19.90 3.99
C CYS A 438 21.37 20.98 2.88
N GLY A 439 20.28 21.75 2.74
CA GLY A 439 20.30 23.10 2.17
C GLY A 439 20.73 23.25 0.71
N GLY A 440 19.84 22.91 -0.22
CA GLY A 440 19.95 23.29 -1.63
C GLY A 440 18.83 22.65 -2.47
N SER A 441 17.93 23.46 -3.03
CA SER A 441 16.81 23.03 -3.88
C SER A 441 17.32 22.71 -5.30
N GLY A 442 17.77 21.48 -5.52
CA GLY A 442 17.75 20.90 -6.87
C GLY A 442 16.30 20.58 -7.20
N GLY A 443 15.73 21.24 -8.21
CA GLY A 443 14.33 21.05 -8.59
C GLY A 443 14.08 19.71 -9.27
N ASP A 444 12.93 19.09 -9.00
CA ASP A 444 12.50 17.83 -9.64
C ASP A 444 12.25 17.99 -11.15
N TYR A 445 12.05 19.23 -11.60
CA TYR A 445 11.79 19.58 -12.99
C TYR A 445 12.74 20.68 -13.49
N ALA A 446 13.23 20.52 -14.71
CA ALA A 446 13.92 21.55 -15.47
C ALA A 446 12.95 22.19 -16.48
N ARG A 447 12.90 23.53 -16.49
CA ARG A 447 12.14 24.32 -17.46
C ARG A 447 12.94 24.45 -18.75
N ASN A 448 12.35 24.14 -19.90
CA ASN A 448 12.98 24.23 -21.20
C ASN A 448 12.11 24.99 -22.20
N ASP A 449 12.75 25.64 -23.16
CA ASP A 449 12.11 26.32 -24.28
C ASP A 449 12.48 25.59 -25.57
N PHE A 450 11.50 24.94 -26.19
CA PHE A 450 11.66 24.30 -27.48
C PHE A 450 11.18 25.23 -28.60
N VAL A 451 12.05 25.62 -29.53
CA VAL A 451 11.74 26.58 -30.60
C VAL A 451 11.88 25.91 -31.97
N PHE A 452 10.84 26.04 -32.80
CA PHE A 452 10.85 25.60 -34.19
C PHE A 452 10.20 26.62 -35.12
N GLU A 453 10.54 26.57 -36.40
CA GLU A 453 9.99 27.45 -37.43
C GLU A 453 9.30 26.63 -38.53
N PRO A 454 7.96 26.68 -38.60
CA PRO A 454 7.19 26.07 -39.68
C PRO A 454 7.63 26.60 -41.07
N LEU A 455 7.72 25.72 -42.07
CA LEU A 455 8.19 26.09 -43.42
C LEU A 455 7.22 27.01 -44.18
N TYR A 456 5.92 26.97 -43.84
CA TYR A 456 4.87 27.71 -44.50
C TYR A 456 3.89 28.32 -43.49
N ASP A 457 3.25 29.44 -43.85
CA ASP A 457 2.27 30.11 -42.99
C ASP A 457 1.07 29.23 -42.63
N GLU A 458 0.62 28.36 -43.56
CA GLU A 458 -0.47 27.40 -43.31
C GLU A 458 -0.08 26.34 -42.29
N SER A 459 1.15 25.83 -42.38
CA SER A 459 1.72 24.91 -41.39
C SER A 459 1.80 25.56 -40.00
N ARG A 460 2.26 26.82 -39.91
CA ARG A 460 2.28 27.56 -38.64
C ARG A 460 0.90 27.65 -38.00
N LYS A 461 -0.12 27.99 -38.79
CA LYS A 461 -1.51 28.05 -38.31
C LYS A 461 -1.97 26.69 -37.79
N LEU A 462 -1.71 25.62 -38.54
CA LEU A 462 -2.08 24.26 -38.14
C LEU A 462 -1.40 23.82 -36.83
N TRP A 463 -0.09 24.07 -36.69
CA TRP A 463 0.64 23.82 -35.44
C TRP A 463 0.05 24.58 -34.26
N CYS A 464 -0.23 25.88 -34.43
CA CYS A 464 -0.83 26.70 -33.39
C CYS A 464 -2.22 26.18 -32.98
N ASP A 465 -3.04 25.77 -33.95
CA ASP A 465 -4.38 25.27 -33.68
C ASP A 465 -4.35 23.92 -32.96
N LYS A 466 -3.45 23.01 -33.33
CA LYS A 466 -3.29 21.70 -32.67
C LYS A 466 -2.73 21.84 -31.25
N LEU A 467 -1.71 22.67 -31.03
CA LEU A 467 -1.18 22.95 -29.70
C LEU A 467 -2.25 23.60 -28.81
N ARG A 468 -3.00 24.59 -29.34
CA ARG A 468 -4.09 25.25 -28.60
C ARG A 468 -5.22 24.29 -28.27
N GLN A 469 -5.63 23.44 -29.21
CA GLN A 469 -6.66 22.41 -28.99
C GLN A 469 -6.22 21.44 -27.88
N ARG A 470 -4.97 20.98 -27.90
CA ARG A 470 -4.42 20.09 -26.87
C ARG A 470 -4.42 20.77 -25.50
N LEU A 471 -3.88 21.98 -25.39
CA LEU A 471 -3.84 22.73 -24.12
C LEU A 471 -5.25 22.99 -23.57
N HIS A 472 -6.23 23.31 -24.42
CA HIS A 472 -7.62 23.47 -23.99
C HIS A 472 -8.27 22.17 -23.51
N SER A 473 -7.93 21.01 -24.10
CA SER A 473 -8.50 19.72 -23.69
C SER A 473 -8.06 19.26 -22.29
N LEU A 474 -6.96 19.80 -21.76
CA LEU A 474 -6.41 19.38 -20.48
C LEU A 474 -7.20 19.91 -19.26
N GLY A 475 -8.15 20.84 -19.47
CA GLY A 475 -8.97 21.37 -18.38
C GLY A 475 -8.18 22.14 -17.31
N ARG A 476 -7.01 22.69 -17.67
CA ARG A 476 -6.12 23.43 -16.78
C ARG A 476 -6.81 24.68 -16.21
N PRO A 477 -6.50 25.08 -14.95
CA PRO A 477 -6.97 26.34 -14.41
C PRO A 477 -6.38 27.51 -15.20
N LYS A 478 -7.16 28.57 -15.42
CA LYS A 478 -6.72 29.79 -16.11
C LYS A 478 -6.45 30.93 -15.14
N ARG A 479 -7.23 31.01 -14.06
CA ARG A 479 -7.07 32.07 -13.05
C ARG A 479 -7.13 31.51 -11.63
N LEU A 480 -6.08 31.74 -10.86
CA LEU A 480 -5.94 31.22 -9.49
C LEU A 480 -5.77 32.36 -8.49
N LEU A 481 -6.42 32.23 -7.33
CA LEU A 481 -6.14 33.05 -6.15
C LEU A 481 -5.04 32.38 -5.34
N VAL A 482 -3.92 33.06 -5.10
CA VAL A 482 -2.75 32.49 -4.42
C VAL A 482 -2.55 33.15 -3.07
N PHE A 483 -2.65 32.39 -1.99
CA PHE A 483 -2.23 32.83 -0.66
C PHE A 483 -0.79 32.45 -0.40
N VAL A 484 0.06 33.44 -0.14
CA VAL A 484 1.45 33.24 0.25
C VAL A 484 1.61 33.68 1.70
N ASN A 485 2.05 32.76 2.56
CA ASN A 485 2.42 33.13 3.92
C ASN A 485 3.92 33.41 3.98
N PRO A 486 4.39 34.67 4.01
CA PRO A 486 5.82 34.98 3.99
C PRO A 486 6.57 34.45 5.23
N PHE A 487 5.87 34.09 6.30
CA PHE A 487 6.43 33.50 7.51
C PHE A 487 6.44 31.97 7.49
N GLY A 488 6.00 31.33 6.40
CA GLY A 488 6.01 29.88 6.22
C GLY A 488 7.43 29.30 6.26
N GLY A 489 7.56 28.12 6.89
CA GLY A 489 8.83 27.41 7.02
C GLY A 489 9.86 28.24 7.78
N LYS A 490 11.07 28.37 7.22
CA LYS A 490 12.14 29.24 7.74
C LYS A 490 12.03 30.67 7.16
N LYS A 491 10.80 31.18 6.98
CA LYS A 491 10.49 32.44 6.26
C LYS A 491 10.94 32.42 4.79
N THR A 492 10.90 31.25 4.17
CA THR A 492 11.36 31.03 2.79
C THR A 492 10.19 30.94 1.81
N ALA A 493 8.94 30.91 2.26
CA ALA A 493 7.78 30.71 1.40
C ALA A 493 7.64 31.76 0.28
N ARG A 494 7.93 33.04 0.55
CA ARG A 494 7.95 34.08 -0.49
C ARG A 494 9.04 33.83 -1.53
N LYS A 495 10.22 33.36 -1.08
CA LYS A 495 11.32 33.00 -1.97
C LYS A 495 10.94 31.81 -2.85
N ILE A 496 10.41 30.74 -2.25
CA ILE A 496 9.89 29.55 -2.97
C ILE A 496 8.83 29.96 -3.99
N PHE A 497 7.91 30.84 -3.60
CA PHE A 497 6.88 31.35 -4.51
C PHE A 497 7.49 32.04 -5.73
N VAL A 498 8.42 32.98 -5.51
CA VAL A 498 9.01 33.79 -6.59
C VAL A 498 9.95 32.97 -7.48
N GLU A 499 10.74 32.08 -6.90
CA GLU A 499 11.82 31.37 -7.61
C GLU A 499 11.35 30.05 -8.24
N GLU A 500 10.39 29.36 -7.63
CA GLU A 500 10.00 28.00 -8.06
C GLU A 500 8.55 27.93 -8.56
N VAL A 501 7.60 28.55 -7.85
CA VAL A 501 6.16 28.37 -8.11
C VAL A 501 5.65 29.29 -9.21
N LYS A 502 5.85 30.60 -9.05
CA LYS A 502 5.38 31.63 -9.98
C LYS A 502 5.87 31.38 -11.41
N PRO A 503 7.16 31.04 -11.65
CA PRO A 503 7.64 30.84 -13.01
C PRO A 503 6.96 29.66 -13.73
N LEU A 504 6.59 28.60 -13.01
CA LEU A 504 5.86 27.46 -13.58
C LEU A 504 4.43 27.85 -13.99
N PHE A 505 3.72 28.64 -13.17
CA PHE A 505 2.41 29.17 -13.53
C PHE A 505 2.49 30.18 -14.68
N ASP A 506 3.49 31.05 -14.70
CA ASP A 506 3.75 31.99 -15.80
C ASP A 506 4.03 31.22 -17.11
N ASP A 507 4.75 30.10 -17.04
CA ASP A 507 5.02 29.24 -18.20
C ASP A 507 3.79 28.44 -18.65
N ALA A 508 2.82 28.23 -17.77
CA ALA A 508 1.54 27.59 -18.09
C ALA A 508 0.44 28.58 -18.49
N ASP A 509 0.77 29.88 -18.63
CA ASP A 509 -0.18 30.96 -18.94
C ASP A 509 -1.35 31.04 -17.94
N VAL A 510 -1.08 30.77 -16.67
CA VAL A 510 -2.06 30.84 -15.58
C VAL A 510 -1.97 32.20 -14.89
N GLN A 511 -3.07 32.94 -14.89
CA GLN A 511 -3.16 34.24 -14.22
C GLN A 511 -3.26 34.07 -12.70
N LEU A 512 -2.32 34.67 -11.97
CA LEU A 512 -2.29 34.62 -10.51
C LEU A 512 -2.75 35.94 -9.90
N ASP A 513 -3.69 35.88 -8.96
CA ASP A 513 -4.01 36.96 -8.03
C ASP A 513 -3.38 36.62 -6.68
N VAL A 514 -2.29 37.30 -6.32
CA VAL A 514 -1.44 36.92 -5.19
C VAL A 514 -1.76 37.77 -3.96
N GLN A 515 -2.07 37.12 -2.86
CA GLN A 515 -2.37 37.73 -1.57
C GLN A 515 -1.39 37.23 -0.50
N GLU A 516 -0.58 38.13 0.05
CA GLU A 516 0.31 37.81 1.16
C GLU A 516 -0.44 37.89 2.50
N THR A 517 -0.36 36.83 3.32
CA THR A 517 -0.98 36.82 4.65
C THR A 517 -0.16 37.64 5.64
N LYS A 518 -0.80 38.47 6.46
CA LYS A 518 -0.11 39.39 7.39
C LYS A 518 -0.10 38.90 8.84
N TYR A 519 -1.13 38.18 9.26
CA TYR A 519 -1.32 37.66 10.61
C TYR A 519 -2.16 36.38 10.56
N GLN A 520 -2.26 35.69 11.70
CA GLN A 520 -3.06 34.47 11.83
C GLN A 520 -4.54 34.74 11.58
N LEU A 521 -5.23 33.87 10.85
CA LEU A 521 -6.63 34.01 10.40
C LEU A 521 -6.85 35.06 9.28
N HIS A 522 -5.81 35.70 8.76
CA HIS A 522 -5.98 36.67 7.67
C HIS A 522 -6.48 36.00 6.38
N ALA A 523 -6.05 34.77 6.06
CA ALA A 523 -6.53 34.08 4.87
C ALA A 523 -8.03 33.75 4.97
N LYS A 524 -8.48 33.37 6.17
CA LYS A 524 -9.88 33.13 6.51
C LYS A 524 -10.74 34.38 6.27
N GLU A 525 -10.33 35.53 6.78
CA GLU A 525 -11.04 36.81 6.62
C GLU A 525 -11.16 37.23 5.14
N MET A 526 -10.09 37.03 4.36
CA MET A 526 -10.07 37.34 2.93
C MET A 526 -11.06 36.45 2.15
N VAL A 527 -10.98 35.13 2.25
CA VAL A 527 -11.88 34.25 1.47
C VAL A 527 -13.33 34.34 1.91
N ARG A 528 -13.60 34.73 3.16
CA ARG A 528 -14.96 34.97 3.65
C ARG A 528 -15.63 36.17 2.97
N SER A 529 -14.85 37.20 2.62
CA SER A 529 -15.37 38.48 2.09
C SER A 529 -15.18 38.66 0.58
N MET A 530 -14.21 37.95 -0.02
CA MET A 530 -13.92 38.07 -1.45
C MET A 530 -14.94 37.31 -2.32
N ASP A 531 -15.18 37.83 -3.52
CA ASP A 531 -15.84 37.04 -4.57
C ASP A 531 -14.84 35.99 -5.10
N VAL A 532 -15.06 34.74 -4.73
CA VAL A 532 -14.24 33.60 -5.14
C VAL A 532 -14.71 32.96 -6.44
N SER A 533 -15.89 33.33 -6.96
CA SER A 533 -16.47 32.73 -8.17
C SER A 533 -15.71 33.10 -9.46
N LYS A 534 -14.89 34.15 -9.41
CA LYS A 534 -14.05 34.62 -10.53
C LYS A 534 -12.73 33.84 -10.71
N TYR A 535 -12.46 32.85 -9.86
CA TYR A 535 -11.26 32.02 -9.92
C TYR A 535 -11.63 30.56 -10.22
N ASP A 536 -10.71 29.84 -10.87
CA ASP A 536 -10.84 28.41 -11.13
C ASP A 536 -10.33 27.55 -9.96
N GLY A 537 -9.65 28.17 -8.99
CA GLY A 537 -9.13 27.53 -7.78
C GLY A 537 -8.37 28.49 -6.86
N ILE A 538 -8.08 28.02 -5.65
CA ILE A 538 -7.24 28.70 -4.65
C ILE A 538 -5.94 27.91 -4.48
N VAL A 539 -4.79 28.56 -4.38
CA VAL A 539 -3.50 27.92 -4.10
C VAL A 539 -2.92 28.45 -2.81
N CYS A 540 -2.56 27.56 -1.89
CA CYS A 540 -1.92 27.89 -0.63
C CYS A 540 -0.42 27.58 -0.70
N VAL A 541 0.44 28.60 -0.72
CA VAL A 541 1.90 28.49 -0.64
C VAL A 541 2.31 28.71 0.82
N SER A 542 2.19 27.65 1.62
CA SER A 542 2.44 27.65 3.05
C SER A 542 2.59 26.22 3.60
N GLY A 543 2.42 26.03 4.91
CA GLY A 543 2.10 24.72 5.49
C GLY A 543 0.59 24.53 5.65
N ASP A 544 0.21 23.49 6.38
CA ASP A 544 -1.19 23.06 6.51
C ASP A 544 -2.12 24.16 7.10
N GLY A 545 -1.62 25.03 7.97
CA GLY A 545 -2.45 26.04 8.66
C GLY A 545 -3.17 27.05 7.74
N VAL A 546 -2.59 27.44 6.61
CA VAL A 546 -3.26 28.37 5.68
C VAL A 546 -4.41 27.68 4.94
N LEU A 547 -4.28 26.38 4.63
CA LEU A 547 -5.38 25.60 4.08
C LEU A 547 -6.57 25.59 5.05
N VAL A 548 -6.30 25.37 6.33
CA VAL A 548 -7.33 25.35 7.38
C VAL A 548 -8.04 26.69 7.46
N GLU A 549 -7.30 27.81 7.44
CA GLU A 549 -7.87 29.15 7.40
C GLU A 549 -8.78 29.35 6.19
N VAL A 550 -8.33 28.95 4.99
CA VAL A 550 -9.10 29.04 3.75
C VAL A 550 -10.38 28.22 3.84
N VAL A 551 -10.30 26.94 4.25
CA VAL A 551 -11.48 26.06 4.35
C VAL A 551 -12.48 26.60 5.37
N ASN A 552 -12.02 27.02 6.55
CA ASN A 552 -12.90 27.61 7.55
C ASN A 552 -13.54 28.91 7.04
N GLY A 553 -12.81 29.74 6.30
CA GLY A 553 -13.34 30.98 5.73
C GLY A 553 -14.39 30.72 4.66
N LEU A 554 -14.22 29.68 3.83
CA LEU A 554 -15.22 29.27 2.83
C LEU A 554 -16.48 28.69 3.47
N LEU A 555 -16.34 27.90 4.55
CA LEU A 555 -17.46 27.30 5.27
C LEU A 555 -18.27 28.31 6.09
N GLU A 556 -17.69 29.46 6.46
CA GLU A 556 -18.40 30.56 7.14
C GLU A 556 -19.23 31.45 6.19
N ARG A 557 -19.20 31.19 4.88
CA ARG A 557 -19.95 31.98 3.89
C ARG A 557 -21.40 31.54 3.77
N GLU A 558 -22.28 32.46 3.38
CA GLU A 558 -23.68 32.12 3.05
C GLU A 558 -23.78 31.16 1.86
N ASP A 559 -22.92 31.34 0.85
CA ASP A 559 -22.84 30.54 -0.37
C ASP A 559 -21.85 29.37 -0.24
N TRP A 560 -21.55 28.90 0.98
CA TRP A 560 -20.53 27.87 1.26
C TRP A 560 -20.67 26.62 0.37
N ARG A 561 -21.89 26.18 0.04
CA ARG A 561 -22.14 25.01 -0.82
C ARG A 561 -21.55 25.15 -2.23
N THR A 562 -21.52 26.37 -2.75
CA THR A 562 -20.93 26.68 -4.05
C THR A 562 -19.45 27.00 -3.88
N ALA A 563 -19.11 27.78 -2.86
CA ALA A 563 -17.73 28.19 -2.58
C ALA A 563 -16.80 26.99 -2.29
N LEU A 564 -17.28 25.97 -1.59
CA LEU A 564 -16.51 24.76 -1.25
C LEU A 564 -16.26 23.84 -2.45
N LYS A 565 -16.99 24.02 -3.57
CA LYS A 565 -16.70 23.31 -4.83
C LYS A 565 -15.46 23.85 -5.54
N LEU A 566 -14.97 25.02 -5.13
CA LEU A 566 -13.77 25.62 -5.68
C LEU A 566 -12.54 24.78 -5.28
N PRO A 567 -11.76 24.24 -6.24
CA PRO A 567 -10.58 23.43 -5.93
C PRO A 567 -9.52 24.21 -5.14
N ILE A 568 -8.89 23.55 -4.17
CA ILE A 568 -7.80 24.13 -3.36
C ILE A 568 -6.52 23.33 -3.63
N GLY A 569 -5.50 24.00 -4.16
CA GLY A 569 -4.15 23.48 -4.35
C GLY A 569 -3.23 23.85 -3.19
N MET A 570 -2.27 22.98 -2.90
CA MET A 570 -1.27 23.18 -1.84
C MET A 570 0.13 23.12 -2.42
N VAL A 571 1.01 24.01 -1.99
CA VAL A 571 2.44 24.00 -2.31
C VAL A 571 3.23 23.99 -1.01
N PRO A 572 4.15 23.02 -0.79
CA PRO A 572 4.86 22.88 0.47
C PRO A 572 5.83 24.06 0.65
N ALA A 573 5.50 24.94 1.59
CA ALA A 573 6.36 26.04 2.00
C ALA A 573 6.32 26.28 3.52
N GLY A 574 5.74 25.32 4.27
CA GLY A 574 5.62 25.32 5.72
C GLY A 574 6.68 24.48 6.43
N SER A 575 6.54 24.37 7.75
CA SER A 575 7.31 23.39 8.56
C SER A 575 6.57 22.07 8.77
N GLY A 576 5.25 22.06 8.58
CA GLY A 576 4.41 20.87 8.49
C GLY A 576 3.65 20.95 7.17
N ASN A 577 3.81 19.91 6.36
CA ASN A 577 3.29 19.80 5.00
C ASN A 577 2.58 18.43 4.84
N GLY A 578 1.82 18.02 5.86
CA GLY A 578 1.19 16.70 5.93
C GLY A 578 0.15 16.48 4.84
N MET A 579 -0.65 17.52 4.53
CA MET A 579 -1.70 17.42 3.50
C MET A 579 -1.09 17.20 2.12
N ILE A 580 -0.11 18.00 1.73
CA ILE A 580 0.52 17.91 0.42
C ILE A 580 1.38 16.64 0.27
N LYS A 581 2.04 16.19 1.35
CA LYS A 581 2.69 14.88 1.38
C LYS A 581 1.67 13.75 1.14
N SER A 582 0.50 13.82 1.77
CA SER A 582 -0.59 12.86 1.57
C SER A 582 -1.13 12.80 0.14
N LEU A 583 -1.07 13.92 -0.59
CA LEU A 583 -1.51 13.99 -1.99
C LEU A 583 -0.47 13.43 -2.96
N LEU A 584 0.83 13.70 -2.74
CA LEU A 584 1.90 13.39 -3.69
C LEU A 584 2.51 12.00 -3.49
N ASP A 585 2.58 11.50 -2.25
CA ASP A 585 3.21 10.22 -1.92
C ASP A 585 2.55 9.01 -2.62
N PRO A 586 1.21 8.85 -2.65
CA PRO A 586 0.56 7.70 -3.31
C PRO A 586 0.74 7.66 -4.84
N VAL A 587 1.14 8.77 -5.45
CA VAL A 587 1.39 8.85 -6.91
C VAL A 587 2.89 8.85 -7.24
N GLY A 588 3.75 8.57 -6.25
CA GLY A 588 5.20 8.48 -6.44
C GLY A 588 5.89 9.82 -6.69
N MET A 589 5.24 10.94 -6.38
CA MET A 589 5.80 12.28 -6.55
C MET A 589 6.46 12.76 -5.25
N SER A 590 7.60 13.43 -5.40
CA SER A 590 8.31 14.10 -4.29
C SER A 590 7.45 15.22 -3.68
N CYS A 591 7.57 15.43 -2.37
CA CYS A 591 6.90 16.55 -1.68
C CYS A 591 7.68 17.85 -1.88
N SER A 592 7.69 18.38 -3.12
CA SER A 592 8.38 19.61 -3.50
C SER A 592 7.44 20.68 -4.04
N ALA A 593 7.93 21.93 -4.08
CA ALA A 593 7.16 23.04 -4.65
C ALA A 593 6.88 22.84 -6.14
N ALA A 594 7.84 22.31 -6.89
CA ALA A 594 7.70 22.04 -8.32
C ALA A 594 6.67 20.94 -8.59
N SER A 595 6.79 19.78 -7.93
CA SER A 595 5.85 18.65 -8.05
C SER A 595 4.41 19.03 -7.71
N ALA A 596 4.23 19.81 -6.63
CA ALA A 596 2.94 20.36 -6.26
C ALA A 596 2.38 21.33 -7.32
N THR A 597 3.20 22.25 -7.82
CA THR A 597 2.78 23.25 -8.81
C THR A 597 2.39 22.61 -10.14
N VAL A 598 3.17 21.64 -10.63
CA VAL A 598 2.85 20.88 -11.84
C VAL A 598 1.53 20.12 -11.68
N SER A 599 1.28 19.51 -10.52
CA SER A 599 0.02 18.82 -10.23
C SER A 599 -1.18 19.76 -10.26
N ILE A 600 -1.03 21.00 -9.77
CA ILE A 600 -2.08 22.04 -9.84
C ILE A 600 -2.31 22.47 -11.30
N ILE A 601 -1.24 22.68 -12.07
CA ILE A 601 -1.33 23.04 -13.49
C ILE A 601 -2.05 21.95 -14.29
N ARG A 602 -1.77 20.66 -14.01
CA ARG A 602 -2.45 19.51 -14.62
C ARG A 602 -3.95 19.44 -14.29
N GLY A 603 -4.40 20.13 -13.24
CA GLY A 603 -5.83 20.19 -12.88
C GLY A 603 -6.37 18.90 -12.26
N HIS A 604 -5.51 18.01 -11.78
CA HIS A 604 -5.92 16.80 -11.06
C HIS A 604 -6.57 17.17 -9.73
N ARG A 605 -7.71 16.52 -9.40
CA ARG A 605 -8.52 16.83 -8.23
C ARG A 605 -8.92 15.56 -7.50
N ARG A 606 -9.09 15.67 -6.20
CA ARG A 606 -9.61 14.61 -5.32
C ARG A 606 -10.54 15.23 -4.29
N SER A 607 -11.62 14.53 -3.94
CA SER A 607 -12.51 14.93 -2.85
C SER A 607 -11.80 14.78 -1.49
N LEU A 608 -12.10 15.66 -0.55
CA LEU A 608 -11.56 15.68 0.81
C LEU A 608 -12.69 15.86 1.82
N ASP A 609 -12.75 14.98 2.82
CA ASP A 609 -13.68 15.10 3.94
C ASP A 609 -13.29 16.25 4.86
N VAL A 610 -14.26 16.78 5.60
CA VAL A 610 -14.04 17.87 6.56
C VAL A 610 -14.66 17.50 7.89
N ALA A 611 -13.85 17.47 8.94
CA ALA A 611 -14.31 17.21 10.29
C ALA A 611 -14.88 18.49 10.91
N THR A 612 -16.09 18.41 11.47
CA THR A 612 -16.70 19.50 12.25
C THR A 612 -16.36 19.31 13.72
N ILE A 613 -15.78 20.35 14.34
CA ILE A 613 -15.39 20.32 15.75
C ILE A 613 -16.14 21.42 16.48
N SER A 614 -16.78 21.05 17.58
CA SER A 614 -17.53 21.96 18.43
C SER A 614 -16.92 21.97 19.84
N GLN A 615 -16.66 23.16 20.37
CA GLN A 615 -16.13 23.38 21.70
C GLN A 615 -16.95 24.48 22.39
N GLY A 616 -17.91 24.07 23.22
CA GLY A 616 -18.89 24.99 23.77
C GLY A 616 -19.66 25.70 22.66
N THR A 617 -19.65 27.03 22.65
CA THR A 617 -20.33 27.83 21.61
C THR A 617 -19.52 27.99 20.32
N THR A 618 -18.25 27.56 20.30
CA THR A 618 -17.34 27.79 19.17
C THR A 618 -17.31 26.56 18.27
N LYS A 619 -17.44 26.78 16.97
CA LYS A 619 -17.36 25.75 15.94
C LYS A 619 -16.20 26.05 15.00
N PHE A 620 -15.43 25.04 14.65
CA PHE A 620 -14.35 25.13 13.68
C PHE A 620 -14.21 23.82 12.91
N PHE A 621 -13.53 23.87 11.77
CA PHE A 621 -13.43 22.76 10.84
C PHE A 621 -11.97 22.32 10.71
N SER A 622 -11.76 21.00 10.63
CA SER A 622 -10.46 20.37 10.41
C SER A 622 -10.45 19.59 9.11
N VAL A 623 -9.29 19.56 8.47
CA VAL A 623 -9.09 18.84 7.21
C VAL A 623 -7.93 17.84 7.25
N LEU A 624 -7.08 17.90 8.27
CA LEU A 624 -5.87 17.08 8.38
C LEU A 624 -5.92 16.16 9.59
N MET A 625 -5.81 16.72 10.79
CA MET A 625 -5.77 16.00 12.06
C MET A 625 -6.14 16.85 13.29
N LEU A 626 -6.72 16.19 14.29
CA LEU A 626 -6.86 16.70 15.65
C LEU A 626 -5.99 15.88 16.60
N ALA A 627 -5.13 16.53 17.38
CA ALA A 627 -4.29 15.88 18.37
C ALA A 627 -4.59 16.35 19.80
N TRP A 628 -4.50 15.40 20.73
CA TRP A 628 -4.50 15.64 22.16
C TRP A 628 -3.40 14.81 22.85
N GLY A 629 -2.77 15.40 23.87
CA GLY A 629 -1.69 14.76 24.61
C GLY A 629 -0.31 15.12 24.05
N LEU A 630 0.59 14.13 23.98
CA LEU A 630 2.00 14.33 23.61
C LEU A 630 2.19 15.14 22.33
N VAL A 631 1.49 14.79 21.25
CA VAL A 631 1.66 15.49 19.95
C VAL A 631 1.16 16.93 20.02
N ALA A 632 0.03 17.19 20.68
CA ALA A 632 -0.45 18.55 20.88
C ALA A 632 0.55 19.40 21.68
N ASP A 633 1.13 18.85 22.76
CA ASP A 633 2.18 19.51 23.53
C ASP A 633 3.40 19.81 22.64
N ILE A 634 3.81 18.86 21.78
CA ILE A 634 4.92 19.05 20.84
C ILE A 634 4.60 20.19 19.88
N ASP A 635 3.44 20.18 19.23
CA ASP A 635 3.04 21.21 18.28
C ASP A 635 3.04 22.59 18.93
N ILE A 636 2.37 22.72 20.08
CA ILE A 636 2.14 24.00 20.77
C ILE A 636 3.42 24.58 21.36
N GLU A 637 4.19 23.74 22.06
CA GLU A 637 5.34 24.20 22.86
C GLU A 637 6.61 24.31 22.00
N SER A 638 6.70 23.62 20.85
CA SER A 638 7.81 23.77 19.91
C SER A 638 7.71 25.02 19.03
N GLU A 639 6.59 25.75 19.02
CA GLU A 639 6.39 26.99 18.25
C GLU A 639 7.46 28.06 18.51
N LYS A 640 7.98 28.12 19.74
CA LYS A 640 9.10 29.03 20.10
C LYS A 640 10.41 28.73 19.35
N PHE A 641 10.50 27.56 18.72
CA PHE A 641 11.64 27.11 17.94
C PHE A 641 11.39 27.06 16.43
N ARG A 642 10.46 27.87 15.89
CA ARG A 642 10.21 27.92 14.44
C ARG A 642 11.44 28.15 13.57
N TRP A 643 12.49 28.77 14.12
CA TRP A 643 13.77 28.94 13.42
C TRP A 643 14.43 27.60 13.01
N MET A 644 14.12 26.50 13.70
CA MET A 644 14.61 25.15 13.36
C MET A 644 13.89 24.52 12.15
N GLY A 645 12.76 25.06 11.71
CA GLY A 645 11.90 24.42 10.71
C GLY A 645 11.26 23.13 11.24
N SER A 646 11.13 22.11 10.40
CA SER A 646 10.52 20.80 10.76
C SER A 646 11.25 20.08 11.90
N ALA A 647 12.59 20.23 12.01
CA ALA A 647 13.40 19.61 13.06
C ALA A 647 12.97 19.98 14.50
N ARG A 648 12.17 21.06 14.66
CA ARG A 648 11.60 21.42 15.98
C ARG A 648 10.73 20.32 16.57
N PHE A 649 10.03 19.55 15.72
CA PHE A 649 9.14 18.49 16.16
C PHE A 649 9.94 17.34 16.77
N ASP A 650 11.06 16.97 16.15
CA ASP A 650 11.95 15.90 16.63
C ASP A 650 12.65 16.27 17.94
N VAL A 651 13.26 17.47 17.96
CA VAL A 651 14.01 17.96 19.13
C VAL A 651 13.08 18.12 20.32
N TYR A 652 11.92 18.75 20.12
CA TYR A 652 10.98 18.95 21.20
C TYR A 652 10.25 17.66 21.59
N GLY A 653 9.97 16.79 20.62
CA GLY A 653 9.43 15.46 20.84
C GLY A 653 10.31 14.63 21.76
N LEU A 654 11.62 14.59 21.49
CA LEU A 654 12.59 13.92 22.37
C LEU A 654 12.58 14.51 23.79
N GLN A 655 12.62 15.84 23.91
CA GLN A 655 12.54 16.52 25.22
C GLN A 655 11.25 16.15 25.97
N ARG A 656 10.11 16.16 25.29
CA ARG A 656 8.80 15.88 25.88
C ARG A 656 8.62 14.41 26.22
N ILE A 657 9.24 13.48 25.48
CA ILE A 657 9.28 12.04 25.81
C ILE A 657 10.13 11.79 27.07
N ILE A 658 11.27 12.47 27.22
CA ILE A 658 12.07 12.40 28.45
C ILE A 658 11.26 12.91 29.65
N CYS A 659 10.49 13.99 29.46
CA CYS A 659 9.61 14.59 30.47
C CYS A 659 8.12 14.30 30.20
N LEU A 660 7.78 13.02 30.01
CA LEU A 660 6.44 12.59 29.60
C LEU A 660 5.37 12.96 30.63
N ARG A 661 4.27 13.53 30.16
CA ARG A 661 3.07 13.83 30.94
C ARG A 661 2.01 12.76 30.70
N GLN A 662 1.15 12.54 31.68
CA GLN A 662 -0.06 11.74 31.51
C GLN A 662 -1.28 12.66 31.36
N TYR A 663 -2.20 12.25 30.49
CA TYR A 663 -3.40 13.01 30.17
C TYR A 663 -4.64 12.21 30.57
N ASN A 664 -5.33 12.68 31.61
CA ASN A 664 -6.56 12.03 32.08
C ASN A 664 -7.78 12.60 31.36
N GLY A 665 -8.63 11.70 30.89
CA GLY A 665 -9.86 12.03 30.17
C GLY A 665 -10.62 10.79 29.76
N ARG A 666 -11.74 11.01 29.07
CA ARG A 666 -12.52 9.99 28.36
C ARG A 666 -12.69 10.42 26.91
N ILE A 667 -12.66 9.44 26.02
CA ILE A 667 -12.98 9.55 24.60
C ILE A 667 -14.28 8.79 24.42
N LEU A 668 -15.33 9.49 24.01
CA LEU A 668 -16.57 8.88 23.54
C LEU A 668 -16.51 8.85 22.02
N PHE A 669 -16.90 7.77 21.34
CA PHE A 669 -16.85 7.66 19.88
C PHE A 669 -17.91 6.70 19.33
N VAL A 670 -18.23 6.84 18.04
CA VAL A 670 -19.07 5.88 17.30
C VAL A 670 -18.19 5.09 16.33
N PRO A 671 -18.01 3.77 16.53
CA PRO A 671 -17.15 2.97 15.67
C PRO A 671 -17.68 2.89 14.24
N ALA A 672 -16.79 2.81 13.26
CA ALA A 672 -17.16 2.43 11.91
C ALA A 672 -17.50 0.93 11.86
N PRO A 673 -18.27 0.46 10.84
CA PRO A 673 -18.56 -0.96 10.66
C PRO A 673 -17.28 -1.81 10.71
N GLY A 674 -17.28 -2.86 11.55
CA GLY A 674 -16.12 -3.72 11.78
C GLY A 674 -15.12 -3.25 12.86
N SER A 675 -15.32 -2.07 13.47
CA SER A 675 -14.56 -1.59 14.64
C SER A 675 -15.35 -1.67 15.95
N GLU A 676 -16.51 -2.34 15.92
CA GLU A 676 -17.46 -2.46 17.04
C GLU A 676 -16.92 -3.26 18.23
N SER A 677 -15.79 -3.95 18.12
CA SER A 677 -15.20 -4.67 19.27
C SER A 677 -14.43 -3.74 20.21
N CYS A 678 -14.13 -2.50 19.81
CA CYS A 678 -13.27 -1.60 20.58
C CYS A 678 -14.04 -0.62 21.47
N GLY A 679 -13.48 -0.31 22.65
CA GLY A 679 -14.11 0.52 23.67
C GLY A 679 -15.25 -0.20 24.41
N GLN A 680 -15.67 0.34 25.55
CA GLN A 680 -16.83 -0.17 26.30
C GLN A 680 -18.09 0.62 25.91
N PRO A 681 -19.31 0.05 25.99
CA PRO A 681 -20.53 0.81 25.81
C PRO A 681 -20.57 2.03 26.74
N ALA A 682 -20.91 3.21 26.21
CA ALA A 682 -21.00 4.43 27.00
C ALA A 682 -22.12 4.31 28.05
N SER A 683 -21.86 4.78 29.28
CA SER A 683 -22.77 4.63 30.43
C SER A 683 -23.69 5.83 30.66
N ASP A 684 -23.47 6.96 29.98
CA ASP A 684 -24.18 8.21 30.18
C ASP A 684 -25.06 8.57 28.98
N ASN A 685 -26.28 9.05 29.22
CA ASN A 685 -27.07 9.78 28.21
C ASN A 685 -26.32 11.06 27.85
N VAL A 686 -26.08 11.28 26.56
CA VAL A 686 -25.35 12.45 26.04
C VAL A 686 -26.13 13.73 26.37
N GLU A 687 -25.69 14.50 27.37
CA GLU A 687 -26.35 15.77 27.74
C GLU A 687 -26.33 16.77 26.56
N LYS A 688 -27.51 17.35 26.26
CA LYS A 688 -27.72 18.43 25.29
C LYS A 688 -26.76 19.59 25.54
N GLU A 689 -25.91 19.92 24.57
CA GLU A 689 -25.54 21.32 24.40
C GLU A 689 -26.76 22.02 23.78
N SER A 690 -27.22 23.10 24.42
CA SER A 690 -28.34 23.90 23.92
C SER A 690 -28.02 24.35 22.49
N SER A 691 -28.85 23.92 21.53
CA SER A 691 -28.84 24.44 20.18
C SER A 691 -29.10 25.94 20.26
N VAL A 692 -28.04 26.74 20.15
CA VAL A 692 -28.20 28.18 19.99
C VAL A 692 -28.81 28.39 18.61
N SER A 693 -30.08 28.77 18.61
CA SER A 693 -30.86 29.14 17.44
C SER A 693 -30.49 30.54 16.93
N ASP A 694 -29.20 30.83 16.78
CA ASP A 694 -28.76 32.00 16.04
C ASP A 694 -28.42 31.58 14.62
N LYS A 695 -29.19 32.11 13.67
CA LYS A 695 -28.98 31.98 12.22
C LYS A 695 -27.65 32.63 11.84
N THR A 696 -26.55 31.99 12.21
CA THR A 696 -25.22 32.37 11.77
C THR A 696 -25.06 31.87 10.33
N PRO A 697 -24.68 32.74 9.39
CA PRO A 697 -24.41 32.33 8.02
C PRO A 697 -23.23 31.34 8.00
N GLY A 698 -23.33 30.29 7.18
CA GLY A 698 -22.30 29.25 7.06
C GLY A 698 -22.79 27.82 7.23
N TYR A 699 -21.89 26.87 7.00
CA TYR A 699 -22.12 25.44 7.24
C TYR A 699 -22.27 25.17 8.74
N GLN A 700 -23.30 24.43 9.11
CA GLN A 700 -23.63 24.15 10.51
C GLN A 700 -23.14 22.77 11.00
N GLY A 701 -22.39 22.04 10.18
CA GLY A 701 -22.06 20.65 10.46
C GLY A 701 -23.12 19.69 9.89
N PRO A 702 -22.90 18.38 10.04
CA PRO A 702 -23.82 17.37 9.53
C PRO A 702 -25.13 17.32 10.34
N ASP A 703 -26.26 17.12 9.66
CA ASP A 703 -27.61 16.97 10.25
C ASP A 703 -27.81 15.57 10.87
N THR A 704 -26.88 15.11 11.71
CA THR A 704 -26.93 13.77 12.30
C THR A 704 -27.58 13.80 13.69
N ASN A 705 -28.61 12.97 13.91
CA ASN A 705 -29.15 12.77 15.25
C ASN A 705 -28.15 11.93 16.09
N LEU A 706 -27.46 12.57 17.03
CA LEU A 706 -26.44 11.93 17.86
C LEU A 706 -27.03 11.04 18.96
N GLU A 707 -28.33 11.17 19.26
CA GLU A 707 -28.99 10.48 20.39
C GLU A 707 -29.20 8.98 20.12
N ASP A 708 -29.37 8.58 18.86
CA ASP A 708 -29.70 7.20 18.47
C ASP A 708 -28.45 6.35 18.14
N LEU A 709 -27.24 6.91 18.30
CA LEU A 709 -26.00 6.23 17.92
C LEU A 709 -25.43 5.35 19.04
N GLU A 710 -24.80 4.24 18.67
CA GLU A 710 -24.16 3.32 19.61
C GLU A 710 -22.80 3.84 20.08
N TRP A 711 -22.82 4.70 21.10
CA TRP A 711 -21.62 5.30 21.65
C TRP A 711 -20.75 4.32 22.44
N ARG A 712 -19.44 4.44 22.23
CA ARG A 712 -18.38 3.70 22.92
C ARG A 712 -17.46 4.64 23.67
N GLU A 713 -16.84 4.13 24.73
CA GLU A 713 -15.98 4.90 25.63
C GLU A 713 -14.60 4.24 25.81
N ILE A 714 -13.56 5.06 25.74
CA ILE A 714 -12.19 4.73 26.15
C ILE A 714 -11.77 5.70 27.25
N LYS A 715 -11.40 5.16 28.42
CA LYS A 715 -10.90 5.94 29.56
C LYS A 715 -9.38 5.98 29.59
N GLY A 716 -8.84 7.13 29.99
CA GLY A 716 -7.41 7.34 30.23
C GLY A 716 -6.90 6.66 31.51
N PRO A 717 -5.62 6.88 31.88
CA PRO A 717 -4.70 7.89 31.32
C PRO A 717 -4.26 7.61 29.89
N PHE A 718 -4.02 8.68 29.13
CA PHE A 718 -3.48 8.65 27.78
C PHE A 718 -2.08 9.25 27.74
N VAL A 719 -1.30 8.84 26.76
CA VAL A 719 -0.05 9.49 26.33
C VAL A 719 -0.32 10.40 25.14
N SER A 720 -1.06 9.93 24.14
CA SER A 720 -1.36 10.68 22.91
C SER A 720 -2.64 10.14 22.28
N VAL A 721 -3.41 11.02 21.64
CA VAL A 721 -4.66 10.69 20.92
C VAL A 721 -4.72 11.52 19.65
N TRP A 722 -4.88 10.88 18.50
CA TRP A 722 -4.91 11.54 17.19
C TRP A 722 -6.16 11.12 16.44
N LEU A 723 -6.83 12.08 15.81
CA LEU A 723 -7.83 11.85 14.78
C LEU A 723 -7.24 12.32 13.46
N HIS A 724 -7.28 11.50 12.43
CA HIS A 724 -6.73 11.81 11.12
C HIS A 724 -7.76 11.66 10.02
N ASN A 725 -7.73 12.61 9.09
CA ASN A 725 -8.52 12.61 7.87
C ASN A 725 -7.69 12.20 6.64
N VAL A 726 -6.36 12.30 6.75
CA VAL A 726 -5.40 11.90 5.71
C VAL A 726 -4.19 11.18 6.31
N PRO A 727 -3.43 10.40 5.50
CA PRO A 727 -2.39 9.54 6.04
C PRO A 727 -1.21 10.23 6.73
N TRP A 728 -0.68 11.29 6.12
CA TRP A 728 0.51 11.98 6.60
C TRP A 728 0.14 13.20 7.43
N GLY A 729 0.62 13.27 8.68
CA GLY A 729 0.52 14.45 9.54
C GLY A 729 1.66 15.46 9.31
N ALA A 730 2.78 15.01 8.74
CA ALA A 730 3.92 15.82 8.31
C ALA A 730 4.74 15.03 7.27
N GLU A 731 5.77 15.64 6.65
CA GLU A 731 6.57 15.02 5.58
C GLU A 731 7.19 13.66 5.95
N ASN A 732 7.55 13.48 7.23
CA ASN A 732 8.19 12.27 7.76
C ASN A 732 7.29 11.54 8.77
N THR A 733 5.98 11.79 8.74
CA THR A 733 5.05 11.30 9.75
C THR A 733 3.79 10.75 9.09
N LEU A 734 3.87 9.50 8.63
CA LEU A 734 2.76 8.67 8.16
C LEU A 734 1.95 8.20 9.39
N ALA A 735 1.26 9.14 10.03
CA ALA A 735 0.57 8.93 11.30
C ALA A 735 -0.62 7.96 11.19
N ALA A 736 -1.33 7.99 10.06
CA ALA A 736 -2.55 7.22 9.83
C ALA A 736 -2.51 6.47 8.48
N PRO A 737 -1.70 5.40 8.37
CA PRO A 737 -1.41 4.74 7.08
C PRO A 737 -2.65 4.24 6.31
N ASN A 738 -3.78 3.99 7.00
CA ASN A 738 -5.00 3.49 6.38
C ASN A 738 -6.05 4.58 6.09
N ALA A 739 -5.78 5.85 6.47
CA ALA A 739 -6.71 6.94 6.29
C ALA A 739 -6.99 7.22 4.81
N LYS A 740 -8.24 7.54 4.48
CA LYS A 740 -8.65 7.86 3.11
C LYS A 740 -9.26 9.25 3.07
N PHE A 741 -9.04 9.94 1.96
CA PHE A 741 -9.42 11.34 1.80
C PHE A 741 -10.92 11.62 1.86
N SER A 742 -11.78 10.67 1.45
CA SER A 742 -13.21 10.92 1.23
C SER A 742 -14.09 9.70 1.48
N ASP A 743 -13.81 8.94 2.54
CA ASP A 743 -14.59 7.75 2.88
C ASP A 743 -15.65 7.98 3.96
N GLY A 744 -15.75 9.20 4.49
CA GLY A 744 -16.72 9.60 5.50
C GLY A 744 -16.31 9.28 6.94
N PHE A 745 -15.07 8.85 7.17
CA PHE A 745 -14.59 8.41 8.48
C PHE A 745 -13.33 9.17 8.92
N LEU A 746 -13.07 9.14 10.22
CA LEU A 746 -11.80 9.57 10.81
C LEU A 746 -11.06 8.37 11.38
N ASP A 747 -9.74 8.37 11.25
CA ASP A 747 -8.87 7.36 11.84
C ASP A 747 -8.43 7.83 13.23
N LEU A 748 -8.86 7.11 14.28
CA LEU A 748 -8.48 7.33 15.66
C LEU A 748 -7.26 6.49 16.03
N ILE A 749 -6.19 7.17 16.45
CA ILE A 749 -4.97 6.56 16.98
C ILE A 749 -4.85 6.91 18.46
N VAL A 750 -4.88 5.89 19.33
CA VAL A 750 -4.80 6.05 20.78
C VAL A 750 -3.53 5.41 21.31
N MET A 751 -2.76 6.18 22.09
CA MET A 751 -1.58 5.70 22.82
C MET A 751 -1.82 5.82 24.31
N LYS A 752 -1.76 4.69 25.02
CA LYS A 752 -1.87 4.61 26.49
C LYS A 752 -0.53 4.25 27.12
N ASP A 753 -0.51 3.42 28.16
CA ASP A 753 0.64 3.04 29.00
C ASP A 753 1.85 2.56 28.18
N CYS A 754 2.61 3.51 27.64
CA CYS A 754 3.75 3.27 26.77
C CYS A 754 5.06 3.64 27.49
N PRO A 755 5.96 2.69 27.73
CA PRO A 755 7.29 2.97 28.26
C PRO A 755 8.07 3.93 27.35
N LYS A 756 8.85 4.85 27.93
CA LYS A 756 9.58 5.88 27.16
C LYS A 756 10.46 5.32 26.03
N LEU A 757 11.14 4.19 26.26
CA LEU A 757 11.96 3.54 25.22
C LEU A 757 11.11 2.98 24.07
N ALA A 758 9.96 2.37 24.40
CA ALA A 758 9.00 1.92 23.39
C ALA A 758 8.43 3.12 22.62
N LEU A 759 8.11 4.22 23.31
CA LEU A 759 7.64 5.45 22.71
C LEU A 759 8.67 6.08 21.76
N LEU A 760 9.96 6.07 22.11
CA LEU A 760 11.03 6.51 21.21
C LEU A 760 11.11 5.63 19.96
N SER A 761 11.00 4.30 20.11
CA SER A 761 10.95 3.37 18.98
C SER A 761 9.71 3.58 18.10
N LEU A 762 8.57 3.94 18.70
CA LEU A 762 7.36 4.30 17.96
C LEU A 762 7.57 5.54 17.10
N MET A 763 8.23 6.57 17.62
CA MET A 763 8.50 7.78 16.85
C MET A 763 9.34 7.50 15.60
N THR A 764 10.33 6.60 15.68
CA THR A 764 11.14 6.22 14.50
C THR A 764 10.36 5.44 13.45
N LYS A 765 9.24 4.81 13.83
CA LYS A 765 8.35 4.05 12.94
C LYS A 765 7.23 4.90 12.33
N LEU A 766 7.18 6.20 12.65
CA LEU A 766 6.20 7.10 12.04
C LEU A 766 6.51 7.39 10.56
N SER A 767 7.75 7.24 10.11
CA SER A 767 8.11 7.53 8.72
C SER A 767 7.58 6.48 7.73
N ASP A 768 7.39 5.23 8.18
CA ASP A 768 6.89 4.12 7.37
C ASP A 768 5.50 3.62 7.81
N GLY A 769 4.91 4.27 8.83
CA GLY A 769 3.59 3.95 9.33
C GLY A 769 3.51 2.65 10.15
N THR A 770 4.62 1.96 10.41
CA THR A 770 4.62 0.67 11.13
C THR A 770 4.38 0.82 12.64
N HIS A 771 4.34 2.05 13.16
CA HIS A 771 4.02 2.34 14.57
C HIS A 771 2.64 1.81 14.98
N VAL A 772 1.68 1.73 14.04
CA VAL A 772 0.31 1.22 14.30
C VAL A 772 0.27 -0.27 14.65
N GLN A 773 1.33 -1.03 14.34
CA GLN A 773 1.43 -2.46 14.65
C GLN A 773 1.89 -2.72 16.10
N SER A 774 2.24 -1.68 16.85
CA SER A 774 2.75 -1.79 18.20
C SER A 774 1.62 -2.09 19.21
N PRO A 775 1.85 -2.93 20.22
CA PRO A 775 0.85 -3.22 21.25
C PRO A 775 0.47 -2.01 22.11
N TYR A 776 1.24 -0.91 22.03
CA TYR A 776 0.97 0.34 22.76
C TYR A 776 0.08 1.31 21.98
N VAL A 777 -0.26 0.99 20.74
CA VAL A 777 -1.05 1.83 19.83
C VAL A 777 -2.33 1.09 19.49
N SER A 778 -3.47 1.75 19.70
CA SER A 778 -4.76 1.28 19.20
C SER A 778 -5.13 2.13 17.99
N TYR A 779 -5.41 1.46 16.87
CA TYR A 779 -5.81 2.09 15.62
C TYR A 779 -7.26 1.70 15.31
N LEU A 780 -8.12 2.68 15.12
CA LEU A 780 -9.56 2.50 14.94
C LEU A 780 -10.06 3.39 13.83
N LYS A 781 -11.09 2.92 13.13
CA LYS A 781 -11.81 3.74 12.16
C LYS A 781 -13.17 4.10 12.74
N GLU A 782 -13.52 5.37 12.69
CA GLU A 782 -14.67 5.91 13.42
C GLU A 782 -15.50 6.85 12.55
N THR A 783 -16.82 6.82 12.74
CA THR A 783 -17.77 7.57 11.91
C THR A 783 -17.98 8.97 12.46
N VAL A 784 -18.25 9.13 13.77
CA VAL A 784 -18.63 10.43 14.33
C VAL A 784 -18.30 10.56 15.83
N ALA A 785 -17.73 11.74 16.15
CA ALA A 785 -17.65 12.47 17.42
C ALA A 785 -16.77 11.93 18.55
N VAL A 786 -15.75 12.73 18.93
CA VAL A 786 -14.98 12.61 20.18
C VAL A 786 -15.41 13.67 21.18
N ARG A 787 -16.08 13.28 22.28
CA ARG A 787 -16.43 14.19 23.39
C ARG A 787 -15.51 13.99 24.60
N LYS A 788 -14.94 15.09 25.10
CA LYS A 788 -14.01 15.12 26.25
C LYS A 788 -14.67 15.70 27.50
N ALA A 789 -14.19 15.26 28.69
CA ALA A 789 -14.63 15.74 30.01
C ALA A 789 -13.61 16.62 30.78
N SER A 790 -12.45 17.02 30.22
CA SER A 790 -11.44 17.82 30.96
C SER A 790 -10.86 19.01 30.18
N LYS A 791 -10.66 20.14 30.89
CA LYS A 791 -10.11 21.41 30.38
C LYS A 791 -8.60 21.29 30.08
N ARG A 792 -8.20 20.94 28.84
CA ARG A 792 -6.82 21.13 28.32
C ARG A 792 -6.81 21.29 26.80
N ILE A 793 -5.85 22.10 26.32
CA ILE A 793 -5.60 22.61 24.97
C ILE A 793 -5.46 21.48 23.92
N PHE A 794 -5.94 21.72 22.70
CA PHE A 794 -5.80 20.85 21.52
C PHE A 794 -4.79 21.42 20.51
N GLY A 795 -4.11 20.52 19.79
CA GLY A 795 -3.48 20.85 18.52
C GLY A 795 -4.45 20.49 17.39
N LEU A 796 -4.81 21.45 16.55
CA LEU A 796 -5.72 21.28 15.42
C LEU A 796 -4.97 21.63 14.15
N ASP A 797 -4.67 20.69 13.27
CA ASP A 797 -4.03 20.99 11.98
C ASP A 797 -2.82 21.95 12.12
N LEU A 798 -2.02 21.78 13.20
CA LEU A 798 -0.90 22.63 13.63
C LEU A 798 -1.26 24.07 14.11
N ALA A 799 -2.53 24.36 14.32
CA ALA A 799 -3.07 25.54 14.98
C ALA A 799 -3.49 25.25 16.44
N LYS A 800 -3.47 26.28 17.29
CA LYS A 800 -3.84 26.17 18.72
C LYS A 800 -5.33 26.42 18.91
N CYS A 801 -6.02 25.52 19.62
CA CYS A 801 -7.38 25.75 20.11
C CYS A 801 -7.37 25.71 21.65
N ASN A 802 -7.79 26.81 22.28
CA ASN A 802 -7.83 26.99 23.75
C ASN A 802 -9.15 26.52 24.36
#